data_AF-S8AM56-F1
#
_entry.id   AF-S8AM56-F1
#
_cell.length_a   1.000
_cell.length_b   1.000
_cell.length_c   1.000
_cell.angle_alpha   90.00
_cell.angle_beta   90.00
_cell.angle_gamma   90.00
#
_symmetry.space_group_name_H-M   'P 1'
#
loop_
_entity.id
_entity.type
_entity.pdbx_description
1 polymer ?
#
loop_
_entity_poly.entity_id
_entity_poly.type
_entity_poly.pdbx_seq_one_letter_code
_entity_poly.pdbx_strand_id
1 'polypeptide(L)'
;MLKPRWCGLLLLTALVDRGLTNPIAAGYALGNLSSYSSQLVGRDTGDDFDPSDLSFITRMAAIGDSYSAGIGAGARLQGDGDSACSRYDNAYPNLIHTDLRLGDPATRNFQFKSCSGAVISDVISDQIPQISGNQQVILLSAGGNDAQLTSILNQCVFQWAVLNANQVKTAKAASQLDPKFAWASSVDWDSLGVGCAGQLAQTQAIIEGSEFSKSLDSVISAAKSKLASDYAKFFAEDLSSDCDQVSWSTWIYKLYNMFQPEAKLTTLNRRAMNALVDSVNSKISDAVKRAGNQVQFVDYDSYVGYFNGRFCEAGVDESTKESNTRTGLMFYELNTLDPFGSNPWKRSEEDIPEGTFGGTVNQYALITQLVDPDAKLSEESLVDSQNSAVTFSRRASIQASVQPRTIPNLLPDGYGRVFHPQPLLHQLIASLVIYHMTNQNEISHGYPEIPQSLGFDSCPYYPSDGSNSSASGQQVAVASYINPLADPSAWDRLVGYSSSKMPILVANVMNGPDSVVDDHWTDVIQRAAGSGKTVLGYVRTGYLGVSQQKFVTRLGSGDLADWTAQIEEDVDMWYSLYGDKIGGIFFDEGWPECGANNEYVDLYKYINAYTKRAHPGALTVLNPGSPMASCFEDTMDTLLTFELDYTSYKNSYTPNDWPAKDPRKLWHIVYNVPESAISEVIKLSQERGAGFIQLTDDLLPNPYDNLPSDSYVQSMLNAVDGGSPMNAPAADWGSGGTIGATGGLSVAKSDYSSAKLSWNAASNALGYHVYAGDSLVASVPGSMTSVTIGGLQPGSSTEFHIRAVGGNGDMGFSTSRVTARTSSLPDGKTVANYHSVPKMGSTKIQADILVPFAFIRLYIWDSVGCDFDTDPGWSVNFKVDEYVCTKYMVEGTTLYKYSGVLPKGSTAPPWSWSVVGDVSLDISGYTYTWNLPIGTQTIDTSKFVVQAQGYNPLINAYQPSPDDYDCKGSSMCSTPDFLKWCDHAVNYLQRDDYKRYATDGLSLTGNCWGDNVRGCAVFIQGANCSISGNDLWNDYQNIRNVGGCKKCGSFHRGDGCLITINYVSDCDNHG
;
A
#
# COMPACT_ATOMS: atom_id res chain seq x y z
N MET A 1 -54.11 -27.90 -5.98
CA MET A 1 -53.94 -26.48 -6.39
C MET A 1 -52.47 -26.26 -6.74
N LEU A 2 -52.23 -25.41 -7.74
CA LEU A 2 -50.96 -24.87 -8.28
C LEU A 2 -49.60 -25.49 -7.84
N LYS A 3 -48.99 -26.22 -8.79
CA LYS A 3 -47.52 -26.33 -9.07
C LYS A 3 -47.06 -25.07 -9.85
N PRO A 4 -45.79 -24.92 -10.34
CA PRO A 4 -44.52 -25.70 -10.18
C PRO A 4 -43.36 -24.86 -9.55
N ARG A 5 -42.25 -25.42 -9.02
CA ARG A 5 -41.05 -26.10 -9.62
C ARG A 5 -40.15 -25.21 -10.49
N TRP A 6 -38.83 -25.41 -10.64
CA TRP A 6 -37.66 -26.06 -9.97
C TRP A 6 -36.45 -25.85 -10.95
N CYS A 7 -35.21 -26.15 -10.58
CA CYS A 7 -34.07 -26.50 -11.46
C CYS A 7 -33.44 -25.39 -12.38
N GLY A 8 -32.22 -25.63 -12.94
CA GLY A 8 -31.23 -24.59 -13.38
C GLY A 8 -29.81 -25.05 -13.85
N LEU A 9 -28.68 -24.71 -13.18
CA LEU A 9 -27.25 -25.15 -13.35
C LEU A 9 -26.44 -24.96 -14.68
N LEU A 10 -25.28 -24.30 -14.51
CA LEU A 10 -23.91 -24.54 -15.05
C LEU A 10 -23.36 -23.96 -16.39
N LEU A 11 -22.07 -23.54 -16.29
CA LEU A 11 -20.96 -23.33 -17.26
C LEU A 11 -21.03 -22.17 -18.30
N LEU A 12 -19.95 -21.64 -18.92
CA LEU A 12 -18.53 -21.26 -18.58
C LEU A 12 -17.69 -21.15 -19.90
N THR A 13 -16.65 -20.29 -19.94
CA THR A 13 -15.48 -20.24 -20.89
C THR A 13 -15.72 -19.90 -22.39
N ALA A 14 -14.78 -19.34 -23.18
CA ALA A 14 -13.56 -18.52 -22.92
C ALA A 14 -12.95 -17.88 -24.23
N LEU A 15 -12.28 -16.72 -24.07
CA LEU A 15 -11.01 -16.21 -24.65
C LEU A 15 -10.58 -16.30 -26.15
N VAL A 16 -9.73 -15.31 -26.52
CA VAL A 16 -8.62 -15.25 -27.54
C VAL A 16 -8.82 -14.47 -28.87
N ASP A 17 -8.63 -13.14 -28.78
CA ASP A 17 -7.49 -12.32 -29.31
C ASP A 17 -7.23 -11.98 -30.82
N ARG A 18 -6.79 -10.72 -31.02
CA ARG A 18 -6.11 -10.00 -32.16
C ARG A 18 -6.83 -9.73 -33.50
N GLY A 19 -6.92 -8.43 -33.88
CA GLY A 19 -7.43 -8.05 -35.22
C GLY A 19 -7.44 -6.61 -35.78
N LEU A 20 -6.98 -5.55 -35.08
CA LEU A 20 -6.58 -4.22 -35.63
C LEU A 20 -7.61 -3.23 -36.26
N THR A 21 -7.34 -1.93 -35.99
CA THR A 21 -7.69 -0.68 -36.73
C THR A 21 -9.11 -0.06 -36.72
N ASN A 22 -9.14 1.26 -36.42
CA ASN A 22 -10.08 2.31 -36.87
C ASN A 22 -10.30 2.25 -38.42
N PRO A 23 -11.39 2.79 -39.05
CA PRO A 23 -12.24 3.91 -38.61
C PRO A 23 -13.76 3.88 -39.02
N ILE A 24 -14.48 4.97 -38.71
CA ILE A 24 -15.69 5.55 -39.35
C ILE A 24 -16.40 4.72 -40.45
N ALA A 25 -17.65 4.27 -40.21
CA ALA A 25 -18.84 4.51 -41.08
C ALA A 25 -20.11 3.75 -40.64
N ALA A 26 -21.27 4.34 -40.98
CA ALA A 26 -22.65 3.96 -40.67
C ALA A 26 -23.14 2.56 -41.11
N GLY A 27 -24.22 2.07 -40.47
CA GLY A 27 -25.07 0.99 -41.00
C GLY A 27 -26.13 0.44 -40.04
N TYR A 28 -27.42 0.67 -40.31
CA TYR A 28 -28.55 0.09 -39.57
C TYR A 28 -28.91 -1.35 -40.02
N ALA A 29 -29.65 -2.05 -39.14
CA ALA A 29 -30.67 -3.08 -39.42
C ALA A 29 -30.32 -4.60 -39.37
N LEU A 30 -30.82 -5.24 -38.29
CA LEU A 30 -31.69 -6.44 -38.23
C LEU A 30 -31.43 -7.64 -39.18
N GLY A 31 -31.18 -8.83 -38.61
CA GLY A 31 -31.19 -10.09 -39.39
C GLY A 31 -30.96 -11.42 -38.65
N ASN A 32 -31.93 -11.87 -37.86
CA ASN A 32 -32.23 -13.28 -37.48
C ASN A 32 -31.10 -14.34 -37.30
N LEU A 33 -30.90 -14.74 -36.04
CA LEU A 33 -31.11 -16.11 -35.51
C LEU A 33 -31.00 -17.32 -36.46
N SER A 34 -30.14 -18.29 -36.12
CA SER A 34 -30.59 -19.67 -35.77
C SER A 34 -29.46 -20.60 -35.28
N SER A 35 -29.75 -21.32 -34.17
CA SER A 35 -29.33 -22.72 -33.82
C SER A 35 -27.84 -23.14 -33.96
N TYR A 36 -27.17 -23.79 -33.00
CA TYR A 36 -27.56 -24.65 -31.86
C TYR A 36 -26.65 -24.30 -30.65
N SER A 37 -27.04 -24.30 -29.36
CA SER A 37 -27.98 -25.11 -28.57
C SER A 37 -27.52 -26.53 -28.21
N SER A 38 -26.87 -26.65 -27.04
CA SER A 38 -26.92 -27.83 -26.17
C SER A 38 -26.60 -27.47 -24.70
N GLN A 39 -27.65 -27.10 -23.95
CA GLN A 39 -28.01 -27.62 -22.60
C GLN A 39 -26.90 -27.68 -21.52
N LEU A 40 -26.88 -26.93 -20.40
CA LEU A 40 -27.91 -26.59 -19.39
C LEU A 40 -28.70 -27.80 -18.84
N VAL A 41 -28.66 -28.00 -17.50
CA VAL A 41 -29.79 -28.32 -16.57
C VAL A 41 -29.31 -28.93 -15.22
N GLY A 42 -29.73 -28.35 -14.06
CA GLY A 42 -29.62 -28.95 -12.72
C GLY A 42 -29.57 -28.09 -11.41
N ARG A 43 -30.18 -26.88 -11.25
CA ARG A 43 -30.41 -26.28 -9.88
C ARG A 43 -31.15 -27.32 -9.03
N ASP A 44 -31.25 -26.99 -7.74
CA ASP A 44 -32.12 -27.55 -6.71
C ASP A 44 -31.43 -28.69 -5.95
N THR A 45 -31.23 -28.58 -4.63
CA THR A 45 -31.84 -27.66 -3.63
C THR A 45 -30.85 -27.29 -2.53
N GLY A 46 -30.86 -26.04 -2.06
CA GLY A 46 -30.10 -25.61 -0.89
C GLY A 46 -30.04 -24.09 -0.72
N ASP A 47 -31.17 -23.49 -0.34
CA ASP A 47 -31.39 -22.28 0.51
C ASP A 47 -30.41 -21.07 0.53
N ASP A 48 -29.46 -20.94 -0.39
CA ASP A 48 -28.62 -19.73 -0.50
C ASP A 48 -29.38 -18.61 -1.24
N PHE A 49 -29.70 -17.56 -0.49
CA PHE A 49 -30.29 -16.33 -0.97
C PHE A 49 -29.25 -15.49 -1.73
N ASP A 50 -29.55 -15.12 -2.98
CA ASP A 50 -28.77 -14.13 -3.73
C ASP A 50 -29.34 -12.72 -3.47
N PRO A 51 -28.60 -11.84 -2.78
CA PRO A 51 -29.09 -10.51 -2.42
C PRO A 51 -29.20 -9.55 -3.60
N SER A 52 -28.42 -9.79 -4.65
CA SER A 52 -28.34 -8.93 -5.83
C SER A 52 -29.17 -9.45 -7.01
N ASP A 53 -29.80 -10.63 -6.88
CA ASP A 53 -30.88 -11.07 -7.77
C ASP A 53 -32.14 -10.23 -7.51
N LEU A 54 -32.26 -9.17 -8.29
CA LEU A 54 -33.43 -8.29 -8.32
C LEU A 54 -34.38 -8.64 -9.46
N SER A 55 -34.24 -9.80 -10.11
CA SER A 55 -35.07 -10.24 -11.24
C SER A 55 -36.55 -10.45 -10.87
N PHE A 56 -36.85 -10.51 -9.56
CA PHE A 56 -38.23 -10.45 -9.06
C PHE A 56 -38.93 -9.12 -9.40
N ILE A 57 -38.19 -8.04 -9.69
CA ILE A 57 -38.72 -6.71 -10.05
C ILE A 57 -39.16 -6.70 -11.52
N THR A 58 -40.33 -7.27 -11.78
CA THR A 58 -40.96 -7.37 -13.11
C THR A 58 -41.76 -6.12 -13.52
N ARG A 59 -42.10 -5.24 -12.57
CA ARG A 59 -42.89 -4.03 -12.78
C ARG A 59 -42.25 -2.83 -12.08
N MET A 60 -41.82 -1.86 -12.86
CA MET A 60 -41.26 -0.60 -12.37
C MET A 60 -41.74 0.61 -13.18
N ALA A 61 -41.73 1.79 -12.57
CA ALA A 61 -41.98 3.04 -13.29
C ALA A 61 -40.99 4.13 -12.90
N ALA A 62 -40.94 5.19 -13.70
CA ALA A 62 -40.21 6.40 -13.37
C ALA A 62 -41.07 7.62 -13.67
N ILE A 63 -41.19 8.50 -12.70
CA ILE A 63 -41.97 9.73 -12.73
C ILE A 63 -41.09 10.88 -12.23
N GLY A 64 -41.55 12.12 -12.40
CA GLY A 64 -40.85 13.30 -11.96
C GLY A 64 -40.54 14.30 -13.06
N ASP A 65 -39.50 15.10 -12.82
CA ASP A 65 -39.12 16.26 -13.60
C ASP A 65 -37.97 15.98 -14.60
N SER A 66 -37.22 17.04 -14.95
CA SER A 66 -36.07 16.99 -15.85
C SER A 66 -34.88 16.17 -15.32
N TYR A 67 -34.73 16.01 -14.01
CA TYR A 67 -33.64 15.22 -13.42
C TYR A 67 -33.92 13.72 -13.55
N SER A 68 -35.20 13.32 -13.50
CA SER A 68 -35.60 11.94 -13.82
C SER A 68 -35.67 11.69 -15.33
N ALA A 69 -36.02 12.69 -16.14
CA ALA A 69 -35.98 12.58 -17.61
C ALA A 69 -34.54 12.53 -18.18
N GLY A 70 -33.56 13.11 -17.48
CA GLY A 70 -32.13 13.06 -17.80
C GLY A 70 -31.71 13.99 -18.94
N ILE A 71 -32.10 15.27 -18.88
CA ILE A 71 -31.86 16.21 -19.98
C ILE A 71 -30.35 16.30 -20.35
N GLY A 72 -30.05 15.93 -21.60
CA GLY A 72 -28.70 15.95 -22.16
C GLY A 72 -27.91 14.66 -21.98
N ALA A 73 -28.37 13.75 -21.10
CA ALA A 73 -27.63 12.54 -20.76
C ALA A 73 -27.74 11.45 -21.85
N GLY A 74 -26.91 11.56 -22.89
CA GLY A 74 -26.87 10.60 -24.01
C GLY A 74 -27.80 11.00 -25.16
N ALA A 75 -28.43 10.02 -25.80
CA ALA A 75 -29.38 10.26 -26.90
C ALA A 75 -30.82 10.39 -26.39
N ARG A 76 -31.57 11.31 -27.00
CA ARG A 76 -33.00 11.49 -26.72
C ARG A 76 -33.81 10.32 -27.26
N LEU A 77 -34.66 9.73 -26.42
CA LEU A 77 -35.55 8.64 -26.79
C LEU A 77 -36.54 9.09 -27.88
N GLN A 78 -36.87 8.17 -28.79
CA GLN A 78 -37.69 8.43 -29.97
C GLN A 78 -39.08 7.82 -29.79
N GLY A 79 -40.11 8.68 -29.66
CA GLY A 79 -41.48 8.24 -29.45
C GLY A 79 -42.47 9.40 -29.25
N ASP A 80 -43.76 9.13 -29.44
CA ASP A 80 -44.83 10.09 -29.20
C ASP A 80 -44.87 10.50 -27.72
N GLY A 81 -44.55 11.76 -27.44
CA GLY A 81 -44.47 12.33 -26.09
C GLY A 81 -43.06 12.33 -25.47
N ASP A 82 -42.13 11.50 -25.94
CA ASP A 82 -40.72 11.55 -25.51
C ASP A 82 -40.03 12.82 -26.02
N SER A 83 -40.37 13.23 -27.24
CA SER A 83 -39.94 14.51 -27.84
C SER A 83 -40.58 15.76 -27.21
N ALA A 84 -41.55 15.59 -26.30
CA ALA A 84 -42.08 16.70 -25.48
C ALA A 84 -41.49 16.68 -24.07
N CYS A 85 -41.39 15.49 -23.45
CA CYS A 85 -40.90 15.33 -22.08
C CYS A 85 -39.37 15.29 -21.93
N SER A 86 -38.62 15.20 -23.03
CA SER A 86 -37.14 15.20 -23.05
C SER A 86 -36.52 14.07 -22.24
N ARG A 87 -36.92 12.82 -22.54
CA ARG A 87 -36.34 11.60 -21.93
C ARG A 87 -35.12 11.12 -22.72
N TYR A 88 -34.09 10.64 -22.01
CA TYR A 88 -32.82 10.21 -22.59
C TYR A 88 -32.43 8.78 -22.20
N ASP A 89 -31.52 8.16 -22.96
CA ASP A 89 -31.09 6.77 -22.78
C ASP A 89 -30.08 6.56 -21.63
N ASN A 90 -29.22 7.53 -21.32
CA ASN A 90 -28.36 7.49 -20.12
C ASN A 90 -28.99 8.17 -18.90
N ALA A 91 -30.30 8.45 -18.91
CA ALA A 91 -31.03 8.88 -17.72
C ALA A 91 -31.04 7.75 -16.67
N TYR A 92 -30.85 8.08 -15.39
CA TYR A 92 -30.76 7.07 -14.31
C TYR A 92 -31.91 6.03 -14.29
N PRO A 93 -33.17 6.37 -14.63
CA PRO A 93 -34.24 5.37 -14.71
C PRO A 93 -34.05 4.34 -15.81
N ASN A 94 -33.50 4.75 -16.95
CA ASN A 94 -33.24 3.86 -18.08
C ASN A 94 -32.03 2.96 -17.80
N LEU A 95 -30.99 3.49 -17.14
CA LEU A 95 -29.85 2.71 -16.67
C LEU A 95 -30.30 1.57 -15.73
N ILE A 96 -31.13 1.88 -14.72
CA ILE A 96 -31.76 0.88 -13.82
C ILE A 96 -32.63 -0.13 -14.59
N HIS A 97 -33.38 0.34 -15.60
CA HIS A 97 -34.16 -0.55 -16.46
C HIS A 97 -33.27 -1.53 -17.25
N THR A 98 -32.10 -1.11 -17.71
CA THR A 98 -31.16 -1.96 -18.45
C THR A 98 -30.24 -2.81 -17.57
N ASP A 99 -30.24 -2.62 -16.25
CA ASP A 99 -29.35 -3.35 -15.34
C ASP A 99 -29.66 -4.86 -15.30
N LEU A 100 -28.60 -5.66 -15.46
CA LEU A 100 -28.65 -7.13 -15.54
C LEU A 100 -29.14 -7.78 -14.24
N ARG A 101 -28.92 -7.14 -13.07
CA ARG A 101 -29.38 -7.63 -11.76
C ARG A 101 -30.91 -7.74 -11.69
N LEU A 102 -31.63 -6.94 -12.46
CA LEU A 102 -33.09 -6.98 -12.55
C LEU A 102 -33.59 -7.90 -13.71
N GLY A 103 -32.74 -8.78 -14.23
CA GLY A 103 -33.06 -9.72 -15.31
C GLY A 103 -33.29 -9.06 -16.67
N ASP A 104 -33.71 -9.86 -17.66
CA ASP A 104 -33.92 -9.42 -19.05
C ASP A 104 -34.86 -8.21 -19.15
N PRO A 105 -34.38 -7.02 -19.57
CA PRO A 105 -35.20 -5.82 -19.70
C PRO A 105 -36.42 -6.00 -20.60
N ALA A 106 -36.34 -6.85 -21.63
CA ALA A 106 -37.46 -7.12 -22.54
C ALA A 106 -38.64 -7.85 -21.86
N THR A 107 -38.41 -8.46 -20.70
CA THR A 107 -39.45 -9.12 -19.89
C THR A 107 -40.05 -8.20 -18.82
N ARG A 108 -39.46 -7.01 -18.61
CA ARG A 108 -39.81 -6.06 -17.55
C ARG A 108 -40.81 -5.03 -18.07
N ASN A 109 -41.92 -4.84 -17.35
CA ASN A 109 -42.84 -3.74 -17.63
C ASN A 109 -42.31 -2.45 -16.97
N PHE A 110 -41.46 -1.73 -17.71
CA PHE A 110 -40.96 -0.41 -17.33
C PHE A 110 -41.83 0.70 -17.92
N GLN A 111 -42.28 1.63 -17.08
CA GLN A 111 -43.10 2.78 -17.49
C GLN A 111 -42.38 4.11 -17.21
N PHE A 112 -41.62 4.61 -18.19
CA PHE A 112 -40.92 5.90 -18.10
C PHE A 112 -41.90 7.05 -18.43
N LYS A 113 -42.22 7.87 -17.43
CA LYS A 113 -43.24 8.93 -17.48
C LYS A 113 -42.75 10.30 -17.01
N SER A 114 -41.56 10.40 -16.42
CA SER A 114 -40.90 11.67 -16.04
C SER A 114 -40.91 12.69 -17.19
N CYS A 115 -40.99 13.98 -16.88
CA CYS A 115 -41.20 15.03 -17.88
C CYS A 115 -40.50 16.34 -17.51
N SER A 116 -39.70 16.89 -18.42
CA SER A 116 -39.06 18.20 -18.26
C SER A 116 -40.06 19.31 -17.92
N GLY A 117 -39.77 20.06 -16.84
CA GLY A 117 -40.60 21.18 -16.37
C GLY A 117 -41.73 20.80 -15.42
N ALA A 118 -42.00 19.50 -15.20
CA ALA A 118 -43.08 19.07 -14.31
C ALA A 118 -42.88 19.55 -12.87
N VAL A 119 -43.91 20.18 -12.30
CA VAL A 119 -44.03 20.46 -10.86
C VAL A 119 -44.74 19.29 -10.14
N ILE A 120 -44.75 19.32 -8.80
CA ILE A 120 -45.42 18.29 -7.98
C ILE A 120 -46.88 18.06 -8.39
N SER A 121 -47.62 19.12 -8.76
CA SER A 121 -49.02 18.97 -9.20
C SER A 121 -49.13 18.05 -10.42
N ASP A 122 -48.24 18.21 -11.41
CA ASP A 122 -48.28 17.51 -12.69
C ASP A 122 -47.87 16.04 -12.51
N VAL A 123 -46.94 15.78 -11.59
CA VAL A 123 -46.62 14.41 -11.18
C VAL A 123 -47.87 13.73 -10.60
N ILE A 124 -48.66 14.43 -9.78
CA ILE A 124 -49.87 13.89 -9.14
C ILE A 124 -51.04 13.75 -10.13
N SER A 125 -51.28 14.75 -11.00
CA SER A 125 -52.45 14.78 -11.88
C SER A 125 -52.24 14.06 -13.22
N ASP A 126 -51.02 14.09 -13.75
CA ASP A 126 -50.77 13.71 -15.15
C ASP A 126 -49.87 12.48 -15.26
N GLN A 127 -48.89 12.30 -14.37
CA GLN A 127 -47.95 11.19 -14.43
C GLN A 127 -48.42 9.96 -13.62
N ILE A 128 -48.76 10.13 -12.33
CA ILE A 128 -49.20 9.03 -11.46
C ILE A 128 -50.46 8.31 -11.98
N PRO A 129 -51.46 8.96 -12.61
CA PRO A 129 -52.59 8.25 -13.21
C PRO A 129 -52.26 7.44 -14.48
N GLN A 130 -51.10 7.69 -15.11
CA GLN A 130 -50.66 6.97 -16.32
C GLN A 130 -49.84 5.70 -16.04
N ILE A 131 -49.38 5.49 -14.80
CA ILE A 131 -48.64 4.29 -14.41
C ILE A 131 -49.58 3.24 -13.82
N SER A 132 -49.37 1.99 -14.20
CA SER A 132 -50.23 0.86 -13.86
C SER A 132 -50.17 0.49 -12.37
N GLY A 133 -51.18 -0.23 -11.89
CA GLY A 133 -51.24 -0.70 -10.50
C GLY A 133 -50.20 -1.77 -10.17
N ASN A 134 -49.91 -1.95 -8.86
CA ASN A 134 -49.01 -2.98 -8.34
C ASN A 134 -47.58 -2.92 -8.89
N GLN A 135 -47.02 -1.71 -8.92
CA GLN A 135 -45.59 -1.48 -9.17
C GLN A 135 -44.78 -2.00 -7.98
N GLN A 136 -43.58 -2.53 -8.26
CA GLN A 136 -42.68 -3.05 -7.23
C GLN A 136 -41.60 -2.02 -6.85
N VAL A 137 -41.25 -1.17 -7.82
CA VAL A 137 -40.32 -0.05 -7.69
C VAL A 137 -40.90 1.13 -8.46
N ILE A 138 -40.83 2.34 -7.92
CA ILE A 138 -40.92 3.55 -8.74
C ILE A 138 -39.85 4.55 -8.30
N LEU A 139 -39.36 5.29 -9.28
CA LEU A 139 -38.36 6.34 -9.16
C LEU A 139 -39.06 7.70 -9.33
N LEU A 140 -38.73 8.70 -8.50
CA LEU A 140 -39.34 10.05 -8.55
C LEU A 140 -38.30 11.15 -8.34
N SER A 141 -38.22 12.15 -9.20
CA SER A 141 -37.57 13.42 -8.86
C SER A 141 -38.60 14.55 -8.98
N ALA A 142 -38.90 15.26 -7.90
CA ALA A 142 -39.88 16.35 -7.92
C ALA A 142 -39.68 17.33 -6.75
N GLY A 143 -39.87 18.62 -7.02
CA GLY A 143 -39.74 19.72 -6.05
C GLY A 143 -38.81 20.85 -6.50
N GLY A 144 -37.89 20.63 -7.43
CA GLY A 144 -36.98 21.67 -7.95
C GLY A 144 -37.69 22.78 -8.73
N ASN A 145 -38.68 22.42 -9.55
CA ASN A 145 -39.53 23.38 -10.25
C ASN A 145 -40.47 24.13 -9.28
N ASP A 146 -41.02 23.43 -8.29
CA ASP A 146 -41.85 24.00 -7.22
C ASP A 146 -41.06 24.98 -6.34
N ALA A 147 -39.76 24.71 -6.12
CA ALA A 147 -38.80 25.60 -5.49
C ALA A 147 -38.22 26.67 -6.45
N GLN A 148 -38.87 26.92 -7.59
CA GLN A 148 -38.55 28.02 -8.51
C GLN A 148 -37.09 28.07 -9.02
N LEU A 149 -36.43 26.92 -9.18
CA LEU A 149 -35.03 26.84 -9.64
C LEU A 149 -34.80 27.63 -10.94
N THR A 150 -35.68 27.48 -11.93
CA THR A 150 -35.64 28.21 -13.21
C THR A 150 -35.68 29.74 -13.02
N SER A 151 -36.43 30.24 -12.02
CA SER A 151 -36.48 31.67 -11.70
C SER A 151 -35.19 32.15 -11.02
N ILE A 152 -34.56 31.32 -10.19
CA ILE A 152 -33.22 31.59 -9.62
C ILE A 152 -32.18 31.66 -10.75
N LEU A 153 -32.17 30.70 -11.68
CA LEU A 153 -31.26 30.71 -12.83
C LEU A 153 -31.43 31.98 -13.68
N ASN A 154 -32.67 32.43 -13.90
CA ASN A 154 -32.94 33.71 -14.57
C ASN A 154 -32.41 34.91 -13.75
N GLN A 155 -32.80 35.04 -12.48
CA GLN A 155 -32.54 36.24 -11.67
C GLN A 155 -31.09 36.35 -11.16
N CYS A 156 -30.40 35.24 -10.94
CA CYS A 156 -29.10 35.16 -10.24
C CYS A 156 -27.93 34.67 -11.10
N VAL A 157 -28.17 34.02 -12.24
CA VAL A 157 -27.11 33.38 -13.06
C VAL A 157 -27.07 33.96 -14.47
N PHE A 158 -28.05 33.61 -15.31
CA PHE A 158 -27.99 33.88 -16.75
C PHE A 158 -28.56 35.24 -17.16
N GLN A 159 -29.40 35.86 -16.33
CA GLN A 159 -30.07 37.13 -16.62
C GLN A 159 -30.83 37.13 -17.97
N TRP A 160 -31.47 36.02 -18.34
CA TRP A 160 -32.17 35.86 -19.63
C TRP A 160 -33.25 36.94 -19.83
N ALA A 161 -34.04 37.24 -18.79
CA ALA A 161 -35.01 38.33 -18.70
C ALA A 161 -35.09 38.88 -17.27
N VAL A 162 -34.20 39.81 -16.93
CA VAL A 162 -34.20 40.53 -15.64
C VAL A 162 -34.52 42.00 -15.90
N LEU A 163 -35.65 42.46 -15.35
CA LEU A 163 -36.22 43.77 -15.61
C LEU A 163 -36.37 44.58 -14.30
N ASN A 164 -36.64 45.87 -14.41
CA ASN A 164 -37.10 46.70 -13.30
C ASN A 164 -38.62 46.95 -13.38
N ALA A 165 -39.23 47.43 -12.28
CA ALA A 165 -40.67 47.60 -12.16
C ALA A 165 -41.33 48.54 -13.20
N ASN A 166 -40.57 49.40 -13.88
CA ASN A 166 -41.08 50.21 -15.00
C ASN A 166 -40.95 49.46 -16.34
N GLN A 167 -39.83 48.76 -16.57
CA GLN A 167 -39.64 47.91 -17.74
C GLN A 167 -40.67 46.77 -17.79
N VAL A 168 -40.97 46.13 -16.65
CA VAL A 168 -42.03 45.10 -16.55
C VAL A 168 -43.36 45.60 -17.12
N LYS A 169 -43.77 46.82 -16.78
CA LYS A 169 -45.01 47.44 -17.28
C LYS A 169 -44.94 47.71 -18.78
N THR A 170 -43.81 48.21 -19.27
CA THR A 170 -43.58 48.48 -20.71
C THR A 170 -43.58 47.19 -21.54
N ALA A 171 -42.86 46.16 -21.09
CA ALA A 171 -42.75 44.88 -21.77
C ALA A 171 -44.09 44.12 -21.81
N LYS A 172 -44.83 44.12 -20.68
CA LYS A 172 -46.19 43.58 -20.58
C LYS A 172 -47.18 44.30 -21.52
N ALA A 173 -47.05 45.61 -21.69
CA ALA A 173 -47.85 46.36 -22.65
C ALA A 173 -47.44 46.10 -24.11
N ALA A 174 -46.14 45.99 -24.39
CA ALA A 174 -45.63 45.71 -25.74
C ALA A 174 -46.01 44.30 -26.24
N SER A 175 -45.92 43.28 -25.39
CA SER A 175 -46.27 41.88 -25.75
C SER A 175 -47.75 41.71 -26.11
N GLN A 176 -48.63 42.55 -25.56
CA GLN A 176 -50.06 42.56 -25.88
C GLN A 176 -50.39 43.23 -27.23
N LEU A 177 -49.42 43.93 -27.84
CA LEU A 177 -49.59 44.65 -29.12
C LEU A 177 -48.95 43.94 -30.32
N ASP A 178 -48.01 43.01 -30.10
CA ASP A 178 -47.40 42.20 -31.16
C ASP A 178 -47.96 40.76 -31.16
N PRO A 179 -48.68 40.32 -32.22
CA PRO A 179 -49.18 38.95 -32.35
C PRO A 179 -48.12 37.85 -32.21
N LYS A 180 -46.82 38.14 -32.42
CA LYS A 180 -45.71 37.19 -32.21
C LYS A 180 -45.53 36.78 -30.75
N PHE A 181 -46.00 37.61 -29.81
CA PHE A 181 -45.88 37.40 -28.37
C PHE A 181 -47.20 36.94 -27.73
N ALA A 182 -48.13 36.39 -28.52
CA ALA A 182 -49.41 35.87 -28.02
C ALA A 182 -49.28 34.73 -26.99
N TRP A 183 -48.13 34.06 -26.92
CA TRP A 183 -47.80 33.13 -25.83
C TRP A 183 -47.58 33.88 -24.50
N ALA A 184 -46.94 35.06 -24.50
CA ALA A 184 -46.53 35.81 -23.31
C ALA A 184 -47.68 36.35 -22.43
N SER A 185 -48.93 36.09 -22.82
CA SER A 185 -50.11 36.19 -21.96
C SER A 185 -50.08 35.28 -20.71
N SER A 186 -49.32 34.17 -20.74
CA SER A 186 -49.13 33.22 -19.64
C SER A 186 -48.00 33.61 -18.67
N VAL A 187 -47.17 34.58 -19.01
CA VAL A 187 -45.95 34.94 -18.25
C VAL A 187 -46.29 35.71 -16.97
N ASP A 188 -45.71 35.31 -15.84
CA ASP A 188 -45.65 36.13 -14.64
C ASP A 188 -44.64 37.28 -14.83
N TRP A 189 -45.13 38.36 -15.43
CA TRP A 189 -44.36 39.57 -15.69
C TRP A 189 -43.79 40.22 -14.43
N ASP A 190 -44.47 40.10 -13.28
CA ASP A 190 -44.06 40.78 -12.06
C ASP A 190 -42.86 40.05 -11.41
N SER A 191 -42.75 38.73 -11.58
CA SER A 191 -41.57 37.93 -11.18
C SER A 191 -40.25 38.37 -11.85
N LEU A 192 -40.32 38.92 -13.08
CA LEU A 192 -39.15 39.41 -13.81
C LEU A 192 -38.52 40.64 -13.15
N GLY A 193 -39.28 41.35 -12.30
CA GLY A 193 -38.89 42.59 -11.63
C GLY A 193 -38.24 42.43 -10.25
N VAL A 194 -38.11 41.20 -9.74
CA VAL A 194 -37.79 40.93 -8.32
C VAL A 194 -36.29 41.02 -8.00
N GLY A 195 -35.42 40.66 -8.94
CA GLY A 195 -33.96 40.63 -8.74
C GLY A 195 -33.48 39.47 -7.87
N CYS A 196 -32.19 39.10 -7.99
CA CYS A 196 -31.64 37.90 -7.33
C CYS A 196 -31.92 37.81 -5.82
N ALA A 197 -31.63 38.86 -5.05
CA ALA A 197 -31.82 38.84 -3.59
C ALA A 197 -33.30 38.67 -3.19
N GLY A 198 -34.22 39.28 -3.95
CA GLY A 198 -35.66 39.09 -3.73
C GLY A 198 -36.13 37.68 -4.11
N GLN A 199 -35.61 37.14 -5.21
CA GLN A 199 -35.94 35.80 -5.68
C GLN A 199 -35.45 34.71 -4.71
N LEU A 200 -34.21 34.82 -4.20
CA LEU A 200 -33.68 33.91 -3.19
C LEU A 200 -34.52 33.94 -1.90
N ALA A 201 -34.90 35.14 -1.43
CA ALA A 201 -35.76 35.30 -0.25
C ALA A 201 -37.18 34.75 -0.47
N GLN A 202 -37.76 34.95 -1.66
CA GLN A 202 -39.05 34.38 -2.04
C GLN A 202 -38.99 32.85 -2.08
N THR A 203 -37.94 32.27 -2.67
CA THR A 203 -37.76 30.83 -2.74
C THR A 203 -37.57 30.21 -1.34
N GLN A 204 -36.76 30.82 -0.47
CA GLN A 204 -36.61 30.39 0.92
C GLN A 204 -37.97 30.32 1.63
N ALA A 205 -38.79 31.38 1.48
CA ALA A 205 -40.12 31.44 2.08
C ALA A 205 -41.10 30.39 1.53
N ILE A 206 -40.95 29.97 0.27
CA ILE A 206 -41.73 28.87 -0.31
C ILE A 206 -41.32 27.53 0.32
N ILE A 207 -40.01 27.24 0.41
CA ILE A 207 -39.48 25.98 0.96
C ILE A 207 -39.78 25.84 2.46
N GLU A 208 -39.66 26.93 3.21
CA GLU A 208 -40.03 26.98 4.63
C GLU A 208 -41.55 26.90 4.84
N GLY A 209 -42.34 27.29 3.84
CA GLY A 209 -43.79 27.30 3.87
C GLY A 209 -44.41 25.91 4.05
N SER A 210 -45.49 25.85 4.84
CA SER A 210 -46.17 24.58 5.13
C SER A 210 -46.78 23.94 3.87
N GLU A 211 -47.13 24.72 2.84
CA GLU A 211 -47.69 24.18 1.59
C GLU A 211 -46.66 23.37 0.79
N PHE A 212 -45.40 23.80 0.71
CA PHE A 212 -44.35 23.03 0.03
C PHE A 212 -44.14 21.66 0.71
N SER A 213 -44.10 21.65 2.05
CA SER A 213 -44.02 20.40 2.83
C SER A 213 -45.25 19.50 2.65
N LYS A 214 -46.46 20.07 2.54
CA LYS A 214 -47.70 19.33 2.24
C LYS A 214 -47.73 18.79 0.81
N SER A 215 -47.19 19.53 -0.16
CA SER A 215 -47.06 19.07 -1.55
C SER A 215 -46.10 17.88 -1.64
N LEU A 216 -44.95 17.94 -0.93
CA LEU A 216 -44.04 16.80 -0.80
C LEU A 216 -44.73 15.60 -0.11
N ASP A 217 -45.44 15.81 1.00
CA ASP A 217 -46.23 14.74 1.64
C ASP A 217 -47.33 14.19 0.71
N SER A 218 -47.92 15.02 -0.15
CA SER A 218 -48.97 14.65 -1.10
C SER A 218 -48.42 13.84 -2.27
N VAL A 219 -47.28 14.26 -2.86
CA VAL A 219 -46.63 13.50 -3.93
C VAL A 219 -46.04 12.21 -3.39
N ILE A 220 -45.44 12.22 -2.20
CA ILE A 220 -44.96 10.99 -1.55
C ILE A 220 -46.13 10.11 -1.14
N SER A 221 -47.30 10.62 -0.75
CA SER A 221 -48.48 9.78 -0.45
C SER A 221 -49.14 9.21 -1.70
N ALA A 222 -49.32 10.01 -2.76
CA ALA A 222 -49.79 9.54 -4.06
C ALA A 222 -48.80 8.53 -4.66
N ALA A 223 -47.50 8.85 -4.56
CA ALA A 223 -46.40 7.97 -4.89
C ALA A 223 -46.31 6.78 -3.93
N LYS A 224 -46.78 6.77 -2.69
CA LYS A 224 -46.75 5.54 -1.85
C LYS A 224 -47.78 4.49 -2.28
N SER A 225 -48.70 4.84 -3.18
CA SER A 225 -49.42 3.83 -3.96
C SER A 225 -48.56 3.23 -5.12
N LYS A 226 -47.25 3.59 -5.21
CA LYS A 226 -46.33 3.70 -6.37
C LYS A 226 -44.77 3.66 -6.03
N LEU A 227 -44.00 4.78 -5.89
CA LEU A 227 -42.73 5.07 -5.08
C LEU A 227 -41.76 6.20 -5.64
N ALA A 228 -40.56 6.49 -5.05
CA ALA A 228 -39.83 7.80 -5.18
C ALA A 228 -38.24 7.96 -5.05
N SER A 229 -37.63 9.18 -5.25
CA SER A 229 -36.16 9.62 -5.08
C SER A 229 -35.86 11.18 -4.87
N ASP A 230 -34.65 11.75 -5.18
CA ASP A 230 -33.98 13.00 -4.59
C ASP A 230 -33.24 14.06 -5.55
N TYR A 231 -32.50 15.10 -5.02
CA TYR A 231 -31.64 16.18 -5.63
C TYR A 231 -30.25 16.45 -4.95
N ALA A 232 -29.34 17.31 -5.49
CA ALA A 232 -28.03 17.67 -4.89
C ALA A 232 -27.51 19.13 -5.15
N LYS A 233 -26.43 19.57 -4.46
CA LYS A 233 -25.88 20.95 -4.51
C LYS A 233 -25.04 21.25 -5.76
N PHE A 234 -25.11 22.50 -6.23
CA PHE A 234 -24.48 22.93 -7.48
C PHE A 234 -23.11 23.59 -7.34
N PHE A 235 -22.77 24.20 -6.20
CA PHE A 235 -21.52 24.94 -6.04
C PHE A 235 -20.63 24.33 -4.95
N ALA A 236 -19.31 24.43 -5.09
CA ALA A 236 -18.34 24.00 -4.09
C ALA A 236 -18.57 24.63 -2.71
N GLU A 237 -18.31 23.87 -1.64
CA GLU A 237 -18.60 24.26 -0.25
C GLU A 237 -17.47 25.04 0.43
N ASP A 238 -16.25 24.96 -0.10
CA ASP A 238 -15.13 25.84 0.27
C ASP A 238 -15.44 27.32 -0.05
N LEU A 239 -16.29 27.53 -1.07
CA LEU A 239 -16.76 28.80 -1.57
C LEU A 239 -15.60 29.75 -1.93
N SER A 240 -14.55 29.24 -2.60
CA SER A 240 -13.37 30.03 -3.00
C SER A 240 -13.76 31.33 -3.71
N SER A 241 -13.05 32.43 -3.43
CA SER A 241 -13.26 33.74 -4.05
C SER A 241 -12.97 33.79 -5.55
N ASP A 242 -12.37 32.74 -6.13
CA ASP A 242 -12.00 32.69 -7.55
C ASP A 242 -13.23 32.89 -8.47
N CYS A 243 -14.38 32.32 -8.08
CA CYS A 243 -15.64 32.51 -8.80
C CYS A 243 -16.32 33.87 -8.59
N ASP A 244 -15.84 34.74 -7.68
CA ASP A 244 -16.50 36.03 -7.41
C ASP A 244 -16.40 37.01 -8.60
N GLN A 245 -15.54 36.74 -9.57
CA GLN A 245 -15.45 37.50 -10.82
C GLN A 245 -16.20 36.88 -12.00
N VAL A 246 -16.57 35.60 -11.92
CA VAL A 246 -17.23 34.83 -12.98
C VAL A 246 -18.68 35.28 -13.16
N SER A 247 -19.14 35.34 -14.42
CA SER A 247 -20.53 35.54 -14.78
C SER A 247 -20.88 34.77 -16.05
N TRP A 248 -22.12 34.29 -16.12
CA TRP A 248 -22.73 33.67 -17.30
C TRP A 248 -23.89 34.54 -17.84
N SER A 249 -23.80 35.88 -17.70
CA SER A 249 -24.89 36.79 -18.10
C SER A 249 -25.03 36.90 -19.62
N THR A 250 -26.24 36.66 -20.14
CA THR A 250 -26.50 36.25 -21.54
C THR A 250 -26.31 37.35 -22.60
N TRP A 251 -26.23 38.65 -22.24
CA TRP A 251 -26.43 39.75 -23.20
C TRP A 251 -25.36 40.85 -23.14
N ILE A 252 -24.75 41.18 -24.30
CA ILE A 252 -23.63 42.15 -24.41
C ILE A 252 -24.08 43.61 -24.28
N TYR A 253 -25.24 43.97 -24.81
CA TYR A 253 -25.73 45.35 -24.84
C TYR A 253 -26.80 45.57 -23.77
N LYS A 254 -26.47 46.36 -22.74
CA LYS A 254 -27.36 46.65 -21.59
C LYS A 254 -28.00 48.05 -21.70
N LEU A 255 -28.35 48.49 -22.90
CA LEU A 255 -28.75 49.88 -23.20
C LEU A 255 -29.92 50.38 -22.36
N TYR A 256 -30.88 49.51 -22.06
CA TYR A 256 -32.06 49.86 -21.25
C TYR A 256 -31.93 49.53 -19.76
N ASN A 257 -30.94 48.74 -19.35
CA ASN A 257 -30.76 48.27 -17.97
C ASN A 257 -29.39 48.65 -17.37
N MET A 258 -28.85 49.83 -17.74
CA MET A 258 -27.56 50.39 -17.30
C MET A 258 -27.32 50.45 -15.77
N PHE A 259 -28.33 50.18 -14.94
CA PHE A 259 -28.25 50.21 -13.48
C PHE A 259 -28.34 48.82 -12.82
N GLN A 260 -28.59 47.75 -13.58
CA GLN A 260 -28.44 46.38 -13.10
C GLN A 260 -27.02 45.90 -13.44
N PRO A 261 -26.14 45.69 -12.44
CA PRO A 261 -24.85 45.09 -12.70
C PRO A 261 -25.01 43.66 -13.22
N GLU A 262 -23.97 43.17 -13.87
CA GLU A 262 -23.83 41.77 -14.22
C GLU A 262 -23.92 40.88 -12.97
N ALA A 263 -24.76 39.84 -13.03
CA ALA A 263 -24.87 38.86 -11.96
C ALA A 263 -23.61 38.00 -11.92
N LYS A 264 -22.83 38.11 -10.84
CA LYS A 264 -21.63 37.30 -10.62
C LYS A 264 -21.89 36.12 -9.69
N LEU A 265 -21.14 35.05 -9.85
CA LEU A 265 -21.15 33.85 -8.99
C LEU A 265 -20.46 34.12 -7.64
N THR A 266 -20.83 35.22 -6.97
CA THR A 266 -20.23 35.63 -5.71
C THR A 266 -20.42 34.58 -4.61
N THR A 267 -19.47 34.53 -3.69
CA THR A 267 -19.46 33.73 -2.46
C THR A 267 -20.79 33.83 -1.70
N LEU A 268 -21.40 35.02 -1.66
CA LEU A 268 -22.70 35.24 -1.03
C LEU A 268 -23.84 34.53 -1.78
N ASN A 269 -23.87 34.67 -3.11
CA ASN A 269 -24.90 34.04 -3.96
C ASN A 269 -24.77 32.51 -3.97
N ARG A 270 -23.55 31.97 -4.10
CA ARG A 270 -23.28 30.52 -4.06
C ARG A 270 -23.67 29.91 -2.71
N ARG A 271 -23.30 30.56 -1.59
CA ARG A 271 -23.70 30.13 -0.24
C ARG A 271 -25.22 30.09 -0.07
N ALA A 272 -25.92 31.11 -0.56
CA ALA A 272 -27.38 31.17 -0.49
C ALA A 272 -28.04 30.07 -1.33
N MET A 273 -27.52 29.79 -2.54
CA MET A 273 -28.05 28.74 -3.41
C MET A 273 -27.80 27.33 -2.85
N ASN A 274 -26.63 27.04 -2.27
CA ASN A 274 -26.38 25.77 -1.58
C ASN A 274 -27.30 25.59 -0.36
N ALA A 275 -27.51 26.63 0.44
CA ALA A 275 -28.41 26.59 1.60
C ALA A 275 -29.89 26.34 1.22
N LEU A 276 -30.32 26.77 0.03
CA LEU A 276 -31.63 26.44 -0.52
C LEU A 276 -31.73 24.94 -0.87
N VAL A 277 -30.67 24.35 -1.42
CA VAL A 277 -30.63 22.90 -1.69
C VAL A 277 -30.63 22.09 -0.38
N ASP A 278 -29.82 22.45 0.61
CA ASP A 278 -29.87 21.83 1.95
C ASP A 278 -31.28 21.90 2.55
N SER A 279 -31.97 23.03 2.35
CA SER A 279 -33.35 23.21 2.79
C SER A 279 -34.32 22.28 2.05
N VAL A 280 -34.22 22.14 0.72
CA VAL A 280 -35.06 21.23 -0.08
C VAL A 280 -34.80 19.77 0.32
N ASN A 281 -33.54 19.31 0.33
CA ASN A 281 -33.18 17.93 0.67
C ASN A 281 -33.61 17.58 2.10
N SER A 282 -33.48 18.51 3.05
CA SER A 282 -34.01 18.36 4.41
C SER A 282 -35.54 18.17 4.43
N LYS A 283 -36.30 18.97 3.65
CA LYS A 283 -37.77 18.79 3.55
C LYS A 283 -38.17 17.46 2.91
N ILE A 284 -37.43 17.00 1.89
CA ILE A 284 -37.67 15.70 1.25
C ILE A 284 -37.35 14.56 2.24
N SER A 285 -36.18 14.59 2.87
CA SER A 285 -35.76 13.62 3.91
C SER A 285 -36.80 13.52 5.04
N ASP A 286 -37.32 14.65 5.53
CA ASP A 286 -38.36 14.65 6.55
C ASP A 286 -39.72 14.12 6.05
N ALA A 287 -40.08 14.35 4.78
CA ALA A 287 -41.27 13.77 4.18
C ALA A 287 -41.13 12.25 3.98
N VAL A 288 -39.93 11.76 3.62
CA VAL A 288 -39.59 10.33 3.58
C VAL A 288 -39.66 9.71 4.98
N LYS A 289 -39.14 10.37 6.03
CA LYS A 289 -39.29 9.91 7.43
C LYS A 289 -40.76 9.83 7.87
N ARG A 290 -41.59 10.82 7.52
CA ARG A 290 -43.05 10.78 7.76
C ARG A 290 -43.75 9.65 7.00
N ALA A 291 -43.23 9.30 5.82
CA ALA A 291 -43.69 8.17 5.05
C ALA A 291 -43.26 6.80 5.64
N GLY A 292 -42.09 6.71 6.26
CA GLY A 292 -41.56 5.46 6.82
C GLY A 292 -41.05 4.48 5.76
N ASN A 293 -40.70 3.27 6.21
CA ASN A 293 -39.84 2.29 5.52
C ASN A 293 -40.25 1.77 4.13
N GLN A 294 -41.37 2.23 3.58
CA GLN A 294 -41.74 1.96 2.18
C GLN A 294 -41.10 2.95 1.20
N VAL A 295 -40.54 4.06 1.68
CA VAL A 295 -39.89 5.09 0.86
C VAL A 295 -38.43 5.20 1.30
N GLN A 296 -37.50 5.11 0.34
CA GLN A 296 -36.09 5.34 0.55
C GLN A 296 -35.70 6.73 0.00
N PHE A 297 -34.87 7.44 0.75
CA PHE A 297 -34.20 8.66 0.30
C PHE A 297 -32.81 8.29 -0.24
N VAL A 298 -32.41 8.81 -1.40
CA VAL A 298 -31.15 8.46 -2.05
C VAL A 298 -30.27 9.69 -2.11
N ASP A 299 -29.63 10.01 -0.98
CA ASP A 299 -28.72 11.15 -0.86
C ASP A 299 -27.46 10.91 -1.72
N TYR A 300 -27.34 11.69 -2.78
CA TYR A 300 -26.19 11.66 -3.68
C TYR A 300 -25.34 12.95 -3.61
N ASP A 301 -25.70 13.94 -2.78
CA ASP A 301 -24.99 15.22 -2.69
C ASP A 301 -23.58 15.06 -2.09
N SER A 302 -23.48 14.23 -1.05
CA SER A 302 -22.20 13.88 -0.43
C SER A 302 -21.20 13.26 -1.42
N TYR A 303 -21.69 12.47 -2.38
CA TYR A 303 -20.90 11.86 -3.44
C TYR A 303 -20.42 12.90 -4.45
N VAL A 304 -21.31 13.84 -4.85
CA VAL A 304 -20.94 14.94 -5.74
C VAL A 304 -19.82 15.80 -5.11
N GLY A 305 -19.89 16.07 -3.80
CA GLY A 305 -18.81 16.75 -3.08
C GLY A 305 -17.52 15.92 -3.02
N TYR A 306 -17.60 14.63 -2.71
CA TYR A 306 -16.44 13.71 -2.65
C TYR A 306 -15.66 13.62 -3.97
N PHE A 307 -16.36 13.70 -5.11
CA PHE A 307 -15.73 13.65 -6.44
C PHE A 307 -15.32 15.03 -7.01
N ASN A 308 -15.39 16.11 -6.22
CA ASN A 308 -15.21 17.51 -6.66
C ASN A 308 -16.08 17.83 -7.89
N GLY A 309 -17.34 17.39 -7.86
CA GLY A 309 -18.25 17.36 -9.00
C GLY A 309 -19.10 18.61 -9.18
N ARG A 310 -18.94 19.63 -8.32
CA ARG A 310 -19.73 20.87 -8.33
C ARG A 310 -19.09 21.95 -9.20
N PHE A 311 -19.76 23.07 -9.39
CA PHE A 311 -19.17 24.25 -10.03
C PHE A 311 -18.31 25.03 -9.02
N CYS A 312 -17.28 25.74 -9.51
CA CYS A 312 -16.38 26.57 -8.71
C CYS A 312 -15.52 25.81 -7.69
N GLU A 313 -15.14 24.56 -7.98
CA GLU A 313 -14.21 23.78 -7.15
C GLU A 313 -12.79 24.36 -7.19
N ALA A 314 -12.03 24.18 -6.11
CA ALA A 314 -10.71 24.78 -5.96
C ALA A 314 -9.76 24.42 -7.12
N GLY A 315 -9.23 25.44 -7.82
CA GLY A 315 -8.34 25.29 -8.97
C GLY A 315 -9.03 25.11 -10.34
N VAL A 316 -10.37 25.18 -10.41
CA VAL A 316 -11.13 25.17 -11.67
C VAL A 316 -11.40 26.59 -12.16
N ASP A 317 -11.05 26.89 -13.41
CA ASP A 317 -11.33 28.18 -14.05
C ASP A 317 -12.68 28.16 -14.80
N GLU A 318 -13.74 28.56 -14.10
CA GLU A 318 -15.11 28.71 -14.64
C GLU A 318 -15.28 29.93 -15.56
N SER A 319 -14.22 30.72 -15.81
CA SER A 319 -14.26 31.90 -16.69
C SER A 319 -13.82 31.62 -18.13
N THR A 320 -13.33 30.40 -18.41
CA THR A 320 -12.86 30.01 -19.74
C THR A 320 -13.95 30.07 -20.80
N LYS A 321 -13.58 30.41 -22.03
CA LYS A 321 -14.44 30.35 -23.23
C LYS A 321 -14.28 29.06 -24.03
N GLU A 322 -13.32 28.23 -23.63
CA GLU A 322 -13.12 26.89 -24.16
C GLU A 322 -13.98 25.90 -23.36
N SER A 323 -13.97 24.61 -23.74
CA SER A 323 -14.74 23.60 -23.01
C SER A 323 -14.11 23.34 -21.64
N ASN A 324 -14.91 23.47 -20.59
CA ASN A 324 -14.55 23.20 -19.20
C ASN A 324 -14.82 21.75 -18.76
N THR A 325 -15.20 20.85 -19.68
CA THR A 325 -15.33 19.41 -19.42
C THR A 325 -14.07 18.85 -18.74
N ARG A 326 -14.19 18.51 -17.46
CA ARG A 326 -13.12 18.02 -16.59
C ARG A 326 -13.53 16.69 -15.95
N THR A 327 -12.56 15.82 -15.69
CA THR A 327 -12.79 14.54 -15.00
C THR A 327 -13.43 14.80 -13.63
N GLY A 328 -14.54 14.10 -13.35
CA GLY A 328 -15.27 14.20 -12.08
C GLY A 328 -16.41 15.24 -12.06
N LEU A 329 -16.55 16.11 -13.07
CA LEU A 329 -17.67 17.07 -13.13
C LEU A 329 -19.03 16.35 -13.25
N MET A 330 -19.94 16.63 -12.33
CA MET A 330 -21.21 15.88 -12.19
C MET A 330 -22.41 16.57 -12.80
N PHE A 331 -22.36 17.89 -13.02
CA PHE A 331 -23.41 18.68 -13.67
C PHE A 331 -22.90 19.31 -14.96
N TYR A 332 -23.80 19.57 -15.91
CA TYR A 332 -23.45 20.34 -17.10
C TYR A 332 -23.19 21.80 -16.76
N GLU A 333 -22.03 22.31 -17.17
CA GLU A 333 -21.69 23.74 -17.23
C GLU A 333 -22.04 24.28 -18.62
N LEU A 334 -22.01 25.61 -18.81
CA LEU A 334 -22.44 26.23 -20.07
C LEU A 334 -21.60 25.79 -21.28
N ASN A 335 -20.30 25.55 -21.07
CA ASN A 335 -19.34 25.25 -22.14
C ASN A 335 -19.01 23.75 -22.26
N THR A 336 -19.62 22.88 -21.44
CA THR A 336 -19.31 21.44 -21.42
C THR A 336 -19.62 20.79 -22.78
N LEU A 337 -18.61 20.13 -23.37
CA LEU A 337 -18.75 19.22 -24.50
C LEU A 337 -19.01 17.78 -24.03
N ASP A 338 -19.89 17.05 -24.72
CA ASP A 338 -20.06 15.61 -24.49
C ASP A 338 -18.95 14.78 -25.17
N PRO A 339 -18.60 13.60 -24.63
CA PRO A 339 -17.59 12.69 -25.22
C PRO A 339 -17.84 12.27 -26.68
N PHE A 340 -19.08 12.39 -27.17
CA PHE A 340 -19.49 12.03 -28.53
C PHE A 340 -19.71 13.24 -29.47
N GLY A 341 -19.33 14.45 -29.06
CA GLY A 341 -19.19 15.60 -29.97
C GLY A 341 -20.42 16.50 -30.15
N SER A 342 -21.42 16.44 -29.25
CA SER A 342 -22.52 17.42 -29.23
C SER A 342 -22.03 18.78 -28.75
N ASN A 343 -21.81 19.68 -29.71
CA ASN A 343 -21.47 21.09 -29.46
C ASN A 343 -22.61 21.81 -28.71
N PRO A 344 -22.41 22.35 -27.47
CA PRO A 344 -23.44 23.10 -26.74
C PRO A 344 -23.94 24.34 -27.49
N TRP A 345 -23.12 24.85 -28.43
CA TRP A 345 -23.41 26.03 -29.24
C TRP A 345 -24.19 25.74 -30.52
N LYS A 346 -24.62 24.50 -30.73
CA LYS A 346 -25.58 24.17 -31.78
C LYS A 346 -26.96 24.75 -31.42
N ARG A 347 -27.72 25.18 -32.43
CA ARG A 347 -29.13 25.58 -32.28
C ARG A 347 -30.00 24.68 -33.16
N SER A 348 -30.91 23.95 -32.54
CA SER A 348 -31.92 23.15 -33.25
C SER A 348 -32.99 24.04 -33.92
N GLU A 349 -33.46 23.64 -35.11
CA GLU A 349 -34.48 24.37 -35.90
C GLU A 349 -35.93 24.10 -35.47
N GLU A 350 -36.13 23.25 -34.47
CA GLU A 350 -37.45 22.85 -33.97
C GLU A 350 -37.89 23.81 -32.86
N ASP A 351 -39.13 24.33 -32.96
CA ASP A 351 -39.73 25.12 -31.89
C ASP A 351 -39.98 24.21 -30.66
N ILE A 352 -39.72 24.73 -29.46
CA ILE A 352 -39.77 23.95 -28.21
C ILE A 352 -41.17 24.06 -27.57
N PRO A 353 -41.77 22.98 -27.04
CA PRO A 353 -43.08 23.06 -26.38
C PRO A 353 -43.10 23.99 -25.15
N GLU A 354 -44.14 24.83 -25.05
CA GLU A 354 -44.47 25.62 -23.86
C GLU A 354 -44.67 24.71 -22.63
N GLY A 355 -44.20 25.13 -21.46
CA GLY A 355 -44.24 24.36 -20.21
C GLY A 355 -43.00 23.48 -19.95
N THR A 356 -42.15 23.25 -20.96
CA THR A 356 -40.85 22.59 -20.76
C THR A 356 -39.79 23.59 -20.27
N PHE A 357 -38.73 23.11 -19.61
CA PHE A 357 -37.60 23.96 -19.20
C PHE A 357 -37.01 24.75 -20.38
N GLY A 358 -36.74 24.06 -21.50
CA GLY A 358 -36.24 24.66 -22.74
C GLY A 358 -37.17 25.71 -23.34
N GLY A 359 -38.50 25.52 -23.21
CA GLY A 359 -39.49 26.51 -23.59
C GLY A 359 -39.40 27.77 -22.73
N THR A 360 -39.37 27.61 -21.41
CA THR A 360 -39.33 28.72 -20.44
C THR A 360 -38.07 29.59 -20.58
N VAL A 361 -36.88 29.00 -20.76
CA VAL A 361 -35.65 29.80 -20.96
C VAL A 361 -35.67 30.57 -22.29
N ASN A 362 -36.26 30.00 -23.33
CA ASN A 362 -36.46 30.69 -24.62
C ASN A 362 -37.52 31.78 -24.53
N GLN A 363 -38.59 31.59 -23.74
CA GLN A 363 -39.56 32.65 -23.44
C GLN A 363 -38.86 33.87 -22.80
N TYR A 364 -37.98 33.66 -21.81
CA TYR A 364 -37.20 34.76 -21.24
C TYR A 364 -36.29 35.44 -22.29
N ALA A 365 -35.57 34.67 -23.10
CA ALA A 365 -34.71 35.25 -24.14
C ALA A 365 -35.50 36.10 -25.15
N LEU A 366 -36.70 35.64 -25.56
CA LEU A 366 -37.60 36.39 -26.44
C LEU A 366 -38.18 37.66 -25.77
N ILE A 367 -38.45 37.64 -24.46
CA ILE A 367 -38.85 38.84 -23.70
C ILE A 367 -37.75 39.90 -23.72
N THR A 368 -36.48 39.50 -23.62
CA THR A 368 -35.38 40.47 -23.72
C THR A 368 -35.27 41.03 -25.13
N GLN A 369 -35.42 40.24 -26.20
CA GLN A 369 -35.47 40.78 -27.57
C GLN A 369 -36.68 41.70 -27.84
N LEU A 370 -37.81 41.52 -27.14
CA LEU A 370 -38.95 42.44 -27.20
C LEU A 370 -38.64 43.81 -26.58
N VAL A 371 -37.80 43.84 -25.54
CA VAL A 371 -37.45 45.06 -24.79
C VAL A 371 -36.21 45.76 -25.38
N ASP A 372 -35.26 44.97 -25.91
CA ASP A 372 -34.04 45.44 -26.59
C ASP A 372 -33.82 44.63 -27.89
N PRO A 373 -34.35 45.10 -29.03
CA PRO A 373 -34.20 44.41 -30.32
C PRO A 373 -32.75 44.34 -30.85
N ASP A 374 -31.83 45.11 -30.29
CA ASP A 374 -30.40 45.13 -30.66
C ASP A 374 -29.54 44.23 -29.75
N ALA A 375 -30.15 43.54 -28.77
CA ALA A 375 -29.47 42.63 -27.86
C ALA A 375 -28.83 41.44 -28.60
N LYS A 376 -27.58 41.12 -28.24
CA LYS A 376 -26.77 40.01 -28.79
C LYS A 376 -26.28 39.11 -27.68
N LEU A 377 -26.21 37.81 -27.97
CA LEU A 377 -25.69 36.82 -27.03
C LEU A 377 -24.22 37.12 -26.70
N SER A 378 -23.83 36.95 -25.45
CA SER A 378 -22.43 37.02 -24.99
C SER A 378 -21.53 36.01 -25.73
N GLU A 379 -22.09 34.87 -26.10
CA GLU A 379 -21.42 33.75 -26.78
C GLU A 379 -21.79 33.66 -28.27
N GLU A 380 -22.32 34.73 -28.89
CA GLU A 380 -22.75 34.73 -30.31
C GLU A 380 -21.62 34.27 -31.27
N SER A 381 -20.35 34.47 -30.92
CA SER A 381 -19.19 34.01 -31.69
C SER A 381 -18.89 32.51 -31.61
N LEU A 382 -19.50 31.80 -30.65
CA LEU A 382 -19.33 30.35 -30.45
C LEU A 382 -20.45 29.54 -31.13
N VAL A 383 -21.59 30.17 -31.42
CA VAL A 383 -22.74 29.57 -32.12
C VAL A 383 -22.31 29.08 -33.50
N ASP A 384 -22.55 27.80 -33.81
CA ASP A 384 -22.11 27.19 -35.06
C ASP A 384 -22.75 27.89 -36.27
N SER A 385 -21.90 28.50 -37.10
CA SER A 385 -22.29 29.40 -38.17
C SER A 385 -23.11 28.79 -39.31
N GLN A 386 -23.32 27.46 -39.30
CA GLN A 386 -24.22 26.76 -40.23
C GLN A 386 -25.65 27.34 -40.26
N ASN A 387 -26.13 27.96 -39.16
CA ASN A 387 -27.49 28.50 -39.06
C ASN A 387 -27.57 29.99 -38.61
N SER A 388 -26.53 30.80 -38.88
CA SER A 388 -26.49 32.25 -38.56
C SER A 388 -27.40 33.14 -39.42
N ALA A 389 -28.66 32.75 -39.62
CA ALA A 389 -29.69 33.60 -40.23
C ALA A 389 -31.12 33.12 -39.93
N VAL A 390 -31.53 33.02 -38.66
CA VAL A 390 -32.96 32.91 -38.31
C VAL A 390 -33.66 34.26 -38.54
N THR A 391 -33.80 34.61 -39.82
CA THR A 391 -34.73 35.66 -40.26
C THR A 391 -36.14 35.16 -39.98
N PHE A 392 -36.96 35.99 -39.34
CA PHE A 392 -38.29 35.67 -38.81
C PHE A 392 -39.30 35.27 -39.92
N SER A 393 -39.18 34.07 -40.48
CA SER A 393 -39.79 33.66 -41.75
C SER A 393 -40.08 32.16 -41.89
N ARG A 394 -40.62 31.52 -40.84
CA ARG A 394 -41.50 30.36 -41.02
C ARG A 394 -42.95 30.72 -40.70
N ARG A 395 -43.87 30.28 -41.55
CA ARG A 395 -45.30 30.60 -41.50
C ARG A 395 -45.98 29.72 -40.46
N ALA A 396 -46.75 30.33 -39.56
CA ALA A 396 -47.71 29.62 -38.74
C ALA A 396 -48.76 28.91 -39.61
N SER A 397 -48.69 27.58 -39.70
CA SER A 397 -49.77 26.77 -40.25
C SER A 397 -50.80 26.49 -39.16
N ILE A 398 -51.89 27.26 -39.15
CA ILE A 398 -53.01 27.04 -38.23
C ILE A 398 -53.72 25.74 -38.63
N GLN A 399 -53.56 24.69 -37.82
CA GLN A 399 -54.50 23.57 -37.78
C GLN A 399 -54.97 23.33 -36.36
N ALA A 400 -56.28 23.45 -36.17
CA ALA A 400 -56.94 23.27 -34.88
C ALA A 400 -56.97 21.78 -34.48
N SER A 401 -56.00 21.38 -33.67
CA SER A 401 -56.08 20.24 -32.76
C SER A 401 -55.36 20.63 -31.47
N VAL A 402 -55.57 19.91 -30.37
CA VAL A 402 -54.97 20.22 -29.06
C VAL A 402 -53.48 19.87 -29.09
N GLN A 403 -52.69 20.79 -29.63
CA GLN A 403 -51.23 20.76 -29.64
C GLN A 403 -50.71 21.77 -28.62
N PRO A 404 -49.61 21.48 -27.90
CA PRO A 404 -48.96 22.47 -27.04
C PRO A 404 -48.56 23.68 -27.88
N ARG A 405 -48.62 24.90 -27.31
CA ARG A 405 -48.06 26.07 -28.00
C ARG A 405 -46.56 25.86 -28.12
N THR A 406 -45.99 26.21 -29.26
CA THR A 406 -44.54 26.09 -29.48
C THR A 406 -43.88 27.46 -29.33
N ILE A 407 -42.69 27.46 -28.73
CA ILE A 407 -41.86 28.63 -28.45
C ILE A 407 -40.67 28.60 -29.42
N PRO A 408 -40.41 29.68 -30.18
CA PRO A 408 -39.26 29.74 -31.08
C PRO A 408 -37.94 29.48 -30.35
N ASN A 409 -37.11 28.57 -30.88
CA ASN A 409 -35.80 28.28 -30.30
C ASN A 409 -34.78 29.37 -30.68
N LEU A 410 -34.48 30.24 -29.72
CA LEU A 410 -33.56 31.37 -29.84
C LEU A 410 -32.20 31.08 -29.18
N LEU A 411 -32.18 30.34 -28.08
CA LEU A 411 -30.95 29.96 -27.37
C LEU A 411 -30.29 28.72 -28.01
N PRO A 412 -28.96 28.60 -27.98
CA PRO A 412 -28.27 27.34 -28.24
C PRO A 412 -28.75 26.21 -27.31
N ASP A 413 -28.71 24.98 -27.81
CA ASP A 413 -29.23 23.77 -27.14
C ASP A 413 -28.54 23.54 -25.76
N GLY A 414 -27.29 24.01 -25.60
CA GLY A 414 -26.51 23.95 -24.35
C GLY A 414 -27.17 24.64 -23.14
N TYR A 415 -27.89 25.76 -23.33
CA TYR A 415 -28.62 26.42 -22.24
C TYR A 415 -29.72 25.52 -21.63
N GLY A 416 -30.23 24.56 -22.41
CA GLY A 416 -31.25 23.61 -21.96
C GLY A 416 -30.75 22.54 -20.99
N ARG A 417 -29.43 22.34 -20.87
CA ARG A 417 -28.84 21.30 -20.01
C ARG A 417 -28.04 21.81 -18.82
N VAL A 418 -27.62 23.08 -18.78
CA VAL A 418 -26.83 23.60 -17.64
C VAL A 418 -27.57 23.37 -16.32
N PHE A 419 -26.85 23.02 -15.26
CA PHE A 419 -27.38 22.55 -13.96
C PHE A 419 -28.11 21.19 -13.99
N HIS A 420 -28.15 20.43 -15.10
CA HIS A 420 -28.64 19.05 -15.10
C HIS A 420 -27.50 18.03 -14.88
N PRO A 421 -27.79 16.86 -14.29
CA PRO A 421 -26.81 15.78 -14.14
C PRO A 421 -26.17 15.34 -15.47
N GLN A 422 -24.86 15.13 -15.46
CA GLN A 422 -24.16 14.47 -16.56
C GLN A 422 -24.40 12.94 -16.53
N PRO A 423 -24.09 12.20 -17.62
CA PRO A 423 -24.18 10.74 -17.64
C PRO A 423 -23.47 10.04 -16.47
N LEU A 424 -22.34 10.58 -16.01
CA LEU A 424 -21.61 10.09 -14.84
C LEU A 424 -22.44 10.17 -13.54
N LEU A 425 -23.09 11.31 -13.29
CA LEU A 425 -23.96 11.47 -12.13
C LEU A 425 -25.22 10.61 -12.25
N HIS A 426 -25.75 10.40 -13.45
CA HIS A 426 -26.84 9.44 -13.67
C HIS A 426 -26.42 7.98 -13.40
N GLN A 427 -25.20 7.58 -13.75
CA GLN A 427 -24.65 6.26 -13.40
C GLN A 427 -24.51 6.11 -11.88
N LEU A 428 -24.00 7.13 -11.19
CA LEU A 428 -23.91 7.15 -9.73
C LEU A 428 -25.30 7.04 -9.06
N ILE A 429 -26.28 7.85 -9.47
CA ILE A 429 -27.65 7.76 -8.96
C ILE A 429 -28.26 6.38 -9.23
N ALA A 430 -28.03 5.82 -10.42
CA ALA A 430 -28.48 4.46 -10.74
C ALA A 430 -27.84 3.41 -9.80
N SER A 431 -26.52 3.43 -9.61
CA SER A 431 -25.81 2.53 -8.70
C SER A 431 -26.30 2.63 -7.26
N LEU A 432 -26.52 3.85 -6.74
CA LEU A 432 -27.07 4.08 -5.40
C LEU A 432 -28.49 3.54 -5.26
N VAL A 433 -29.34 3.75 -6.27
CA VAL A 433 -30.71 3.20 -6.28
C VAL A 433 -30.71 1.68 -6.30
N ILE A 434 -29.87 1.02 -7.13
CA ILE A 434 -29.77 -0.44 -7.11
C ILE A 434 -29.20 -0.93 -5.77
N TYR A 435 -28.20 -0.26 -5.22
CA TYR A 435 -27.65 -0.56 -3.89
C TYR A 435 -28.76 -0.58 -2.82
N HIS A 436 -29.65 0.43 -2.80
CA HIS A 436 -30.78 0.43 -1.87
C HIS A 436 -31.80 -0.69 -2.14
N MET A 437 -32.00 -1.11 -3.40
CA MET A 437 -32.82 -2.29 -3.71
C MET A 437 -32.19 -3.59 -3.23
N THR A 438 -30.88 -3.77 -3.42
CA THR A 438 -30.10 -4.90 -2.92
C THR A 438 -30.11 -4.95 -1.39
N ASN A 439 -29.85 -3.83 -0.71
CA ASN A 439 -29.92 -3.72 0.75
C ASN A 439 -31.34 -4.00 1.29
N GLN A 440 -32.38 -3.51 0.61
CA GLN A 440 -33.76 -3.83 1.00
C GLN A 440 -34.12 -5.30 0.77
N ASN A 441 -33.54 -5.94 -0.26
CA ASN A 441 -33.66 -7.38 -0.50
C ASN A 441 -33.01 -8.17 0.66
N GLU A 442 -31.76 -7.86 1.02
CA GLU A 442 -31.02 -8.38 2.19
C GLU A 442 -31.84 -8.30 3.48
N ILE A 443 -32.24 -7.08 3.86
CA ILE A 443 -33.02 -6.81 5.09
C ILE A 443 -34.34 -7.61 5.07
N SER A 444 -35.01 -7.73 3.92
CA SER A 444 -36.26 -8.50 3.81
C SER A 444 -36.08 -10.01 3.96
N HIS A 445 -34.86 -10.53 3.77
CA HIS A 445 -34.49 -11.93 3.98
C HIS A 445 -33.76 -12.18 5.32
N GLY A 446 -33.64 -11.15 6.17
CA GLY A 446 -33.14 -11.25 7.55
C GLY A 446 -31.66 -10.96 7.73
N TYR A 447 -31.00 -10.42 6.70
CA TYR A 447 -29.59 -10.04 6.74
C TYR A 447 -29.41 -8.61 7.32
N PRO A 448 -28.23 -8.28 7.88
CA PRO A 448 -27.96 -6.94 8.38
C PRO A 448 -27.94 -5.91 7.24
N GLU A 449 -28.19 -4.64 7.59
CA GLU A 449 -28.11 -3.52 6.66
C GLU A 449 -26.70 -3.39 6.07
N ILE A 450 -26.62 -3.31 4.73
CA ILE A 450 -25.34 -3.12 4.03
C ILE A 450 -24.76 -1.74 4.42
N PRO A 451 -23.45 -1.62 4.70
CA PRO A 451 -22.77 -0.32 4.81
C PRO A 451 -22.57 0.34 3.45
N GLN A 452 -22.91 1.63 3.35
CA GLN A 452 -22.80 2.39 2.10
C GLN A 452 -21.36 2.92 1.91
N SER A 453 -20.70 2.58 0.79
CA SER A 453 -19.29 2.93 0.52
C SER A 453 -19.10 3.84 -0.69
N LEU A 454 -18.20 4.83 -0.59
CA LEU A 454 -17.82 5.75 -1.67
C LEU A 454 -16.60 5.23 -2.46
N GLY A 455 -16.74 5.05 -3.78
CA GLY A 455 -15.63 4.65 -4.66
C GLY A 455 -16.05 4.52 -6.14
N PHE A 456 -15.15 4.87 -7.06
CA PHE A 456 -15.44 5.05 -8.50
C PHE A 456 -15.66 3.75 -9.29
N ASP A 457 -15.25 2.59 -8.77
CA ASP A 457 -15.27 1.29 -9.47
C ASP A 457 -16.42 0.35 -9.05
N SER A 458 -17.51 0.89 -8.49
CA SER A 458 -18.63 0.07 -7.97
C SER A 458 -19.77 -0.14 -8.98
N CYS A 459 -19.71 -1.26 -9.70
CA CYS A 459 -20.85 -2.19 -9.68
C CYS A 459 -20.53 -3.29 -8.66
N PRO A 460 -21.51 -3.78 -7.88
CA PRO A 460 -21.22 -4.54 -6.67
C PRO A 460 -20.60 -5.90 -6.98
N TYR A 461 -19.71 -6.26 -6.06
CA TYR A 461 -19.15 -7.57 -5.87
C TYR A 461 -20.21 -8.67 -5.95
N TYR A 462 -19.98 -9.63 -6.84
CA TYR A 462 -20.64 -10.93 -6.82
C TYR A 462 -19.60 -11.99 -6.50
N PRO A 463 -19.65 -12.65 -5.33
CA PRO A 463 -18.73 -13.73 -5.03
C PRO A 463 -19.06 -14.97 -5.86
N SER A 464 -18.02 -15.68 -6.26
CA SER A 464 -18.07 -17.14 -6.39
C SER A 464 -17.14 -17.73 -5.35
N ASP A 465 -17.73 -18.51 -4.44
CA ASP A 465 -17.10 -19.39 -3.46
C ASP A 465 -16.23 -18.76 -2.35
N GLY A 466 -16.88 -18.46 -1.22
CA GLY A 466 -16.36 -18.90 0.07
C GLY A 466 -15.69 -17.86 1.00
N SER A 467 -16.51 -17.26 1.86
CA SER A 467 -16.17 -16.71 3.19
C SER A 467 -15.44 -15.35 3.32
N ASN A 468 -15.90 -14.62 4.34
CA ASN A 468 -15.25 -13.53 5.09
C ASN A 468 -15.14 -12.11 4.47
N SER A 469 -15.98 -11.23 4.99
CA SER A 469 -15.96 -9.77 4.84
C SER A 469 -14.90 -9.09 5.74
N SER A 470 -13.78 -8.60 5.19
CA SER A 470 -12.85 -7.69 5.93
C SER A 470 -11.74 -6.99 5.12
N ALA A 471 -11.74 -6.96 3.78
CA ALA A 471 -10.46 -6.96 3.05
C ALA A 471 -9.66 -5.64 2.90
N SER A 472 -10.19 -4.42 3.08
CA SER A 472 -9.55 -3.22 2.48
C SER A 472 -9.36 -1.95 3.35
N GLY A 473 -9.56 -1.99 4.67
CA GLY A 473 -9.24 -0.83 5.52
C GLY A 473 -7.75 -0.72 5.85
N GLN A 474 -7.31 0.48 6.29
CA GLN A 474 -5.91 0.73 6.64
C GLN A 474 -5.47 -0.14 7.84
N GLN A 475 -4.20 -0.55 7.87
CA GLN A 475 -3.66 -1.50 8.85
C GLN A 475 -2.31 -1.04 9.41
N VAL A 476 -1.94 -1.57 10.58
CA VAL A 476 -0.59 -1.45 11.15
C VAL A 476 0.25 -2.63 10.70
N ALA A 477 1.39 -2.37 10.07
CA ALA A 477 2.41 -3.39 9.83
C ALA A 477 3.64 -3.02 10.68
N VAL A 478 4.33 -4.02 11.23
CA VAL A 478 5.44 -3.78 12.17
C VAL A 478 6.72 -4.44 11.68
N ALA A 479 7.66 -3.63 11.19
CA ALA A 479 9.07 -3.96 11.19
C ALA A 479 9.55 -3.99 12.65
N SER A 480 9.78 -5.18 13.19
CA SER A 480 10.15 -5.41 14.59
C SER A 480 11.55 -6.03 14.65
N TYR A 481 12.52 -5.27 15.15
CA TYR A 481 13.88 -5.76 15.39
C TYR A 481 14.12 -6.03 16.89
N ILE A 482 13.02 -6.26 17.62
CA ILE A 482 12.98 -6.59 19.04
C ILE A 482 13.40 -8.04 19.23
N ASN A 483 14.51 -8.28 19.93
CA ASN A 483 14.95 -9.64 20.22
C ASN A 483 13.94 -10.35 21.18
N PRO A 484 13.41 -11.54 20.85
CA PRO A 484 12.46 -12.28 21.68
C PRO A 484 12.87 -12.56 23.13
N LEU A 485 14.18 -12.70 23.40
CA LEU A 485 14.71 -12.85 24.76
C LEU A 485 14.84 -11.53 25.53
N ALA A 486 15.05 -10.42 24.82
CA ALA A 486 15.26 -9.10 25.43
C ALA A 486 13.95 -8.49 25.93
N ASP A 487 12.87 -8.59 25.13
CA ASP A 487 11.52 -8.23 25.56
C ASP A 487 10.47 -9.26 25.08
N PRO A 488 10.28 -10.35 25.83
CA PRO A 488 9.19 -11.30 25.57
C PRO A 488 7.80 -10.65 25.67
N SER A 489 7.65 -9.59 26.48
CA SER A 489 6.37 -8.94 26.73
C SER A 489 5.91 -8.07 25.57
N ALA A 490 6.83 -7.48 24.81
CA ALA A 490 6.53 -6.84 23.53
C ALA A 490 5.95 -7.84 22.53
N TRP A 491 6.54 -9.04 22.42
CA TRP A 491 6.04 -10.08 21.53
C TRP A 491 4.68 -10.63 21.96
N ASP A 492 4.44 -10.82 23.26
CA ASP A 492 3.12 -11.20 23.78
C ASP A 492 2.04 -10.15 23.41
N ARG A 493 2.38 -8.85 23.48
CA ARG A 493 1.50 -7.76 23.02
C ARG A 493 1.29 -7.81 21.51
N LEU A 494 2.36 -7.88 20.70
CA LEU A 494 2.28 -7.95 19.23
C LEU A 494 1.44 -9.11 18.73
N VAL A 495 1.58 -10.30 19.34
CA VAL A 495 0.78 -11.50 19.06
C VAL A 495 -0.68 -11.31 19.48
N GLY A 496 -0.92 -10.64 20.61
CA GLY A 496 -2.26 -10.41 21.18
C GLY A 496 -3.11 -9.32 20.49
N TYR A 497 -2.49 -8.34 19.83
CA TYR A 497 -3.25 -7.31 19.10
C TYR A 497 -3.99 -7.89 17.89
N SER A 498 -5.18 -7.34 17.57
CA SER A 498 -6.05 -7.84 16.49
C SER A 498 -5.31 -8.07 15.17
N SER A 499 -5.43 -9.26 14.58
CA SER A 499 -4.86 -9.59 13.27
C SER A 499 -5.51 -8.84 12.10
N SER A 500 -6.76 -8.36 12.23
CA SER A 500 -7.36 -7.49 11.21
C SER A 500 -6.75 -6.08 11.21
N LYS A 501 -6.32 -5.58 12.37
CA LYS A 501 -5.72 -4.24 12.49
C LYS A 501 -4.20 -4.26 12.44
N MET A 502 -3.57 -5.35 12.86
CA MET A 502 -2.12 -5.58 12.82
C MET A 502 -1.83 -6.98 12.23
N PRO A 503 -1.95 -7.15 10.90
CA PRO A 503 -1.78 -8.44 10.23
C PRO A 503 -0.32 -8.86 10.06
N ILE A 504 0.61 -7.91 9.95
CA ILE A 504 1.99 -8.15 9.47
C ILE A 504 2.99 -7.86 10.57
N LEU A 505 3.85 -8.83 10.85
CA LEU A 505 5.04 -8.70 11.70
C LEU A 505 6.26 -9.15 10.89
N VAL A 506 7.33 -8.35 10.87
CA VAL A 506 8.62 -8.78 10.29
C VAL A 506 9.43 -9.50 11.37
N ALA A 507 9.95 -10.68 11.04
CA ALA A 507 10.94 -11.39 11.82
C ALA A 507 12.35 -11.11 11.27
N ASN A 508 13.28 -10.76 12.15
CA ASN A 508 14.68 -10.52 11.80
C ASN A 508 15.58 -11.20 12.83
N VAL A 509 16.03 -12.42 12.54
CA VAL A 509 16.81 -13.23 13.50
C VAL A 509 18.20 -12.63 13.68
N MET A 510 18.96 -12.46 12.59
CA MET A 510 20.31 -11.90 12.58
C MET A 510 20.60 -11.16 11.25
N ASN A 511 19.82 -10.12 10.92
CA ASN A 511 19.79 -9.47 9.59
C ASN A 511 19.50 -10.44 8.45
N GLY A 512 18.60 -11.40 8.72
CA GLY A 512 18.32 -12.57 7.90
C GLY A 512 17.83 -13.75 8.75
N PRO A 513 17.72 -14.95 8.16
CA PRO A 513 17.21 -16.17 8.81
C PRO A 513 18.20 -16.85 9.78
N ASP A 514 19.46 -16.40 9.82
CA ASP A 514 20.62 -17.18 10.30
C ASP A 514 20.79 -18.51 9.50
N SER A 515 21.44 -19.50 10.10
CA SER A 515 21.92 -20.75 9.53
C SER A 515 21.42 -21.99 10.28
N VAL A 516 20.78 -21.76 11.43
CA VAL A 516 20.19 -22.75 12.33
C VAL A 516 18.90 -22.17 12.90
N VAL A 517 18.00 -23.04 13.33
CA VAL A 517 16.76 -22.64 14.00
C VAL A 517 17.08 -21.98 15.33
N ASP A 518 16.52 -20.79 15.59
CA ASP A 518 16.47 -20.18 16.92
C ASP A 518 15.14 -20.55 17.60
N ASP A 519 15.20 -21.17 18.78
CA ASP A 519 14.03 -21.67 19.50
C ASP A 519 13.11 -20.54 20.00
N HIS A 520 13.64 -19.35 20.28
CA HIS A 520 12.87 -18.21 20.79
C HIS A 520 12.12 -17.50 19.65
N TRP A 521 12.75 -17.33 18.50
CA TRP A 521 12.07 -16.94 17.27
C TRP A 521 11.06 -17.98 16.82
N THR A 522 11.36 -19.27 16.97
CA THR A 522 10.41 -20.36 16.64
C THR A 522 9.12 -20.24 17.45
N ASP A 523 9.20 -20.04 18.76
CA ASP A 523 8.03 -19.80 19.62
C ASP A 523 7.23 -18.56 19.16
N VAL A 524 7.91 -17.42 18.96
CA VAL A 524 7.26 -16.17 18.51
C VAL A 524 6.58 -16.33 17.16
N ILE A 525 7.26 -16.90 16.17
CA ILE A 525 6.75 -17.12 14.80
C ILE A 525 5.53 -18.04 14.83
N GLN A 526 5.60 -19.14 15.60
CA GLN A 526 4.47 -20.07 15.75
C GLN A 526 3.26 -19.43 16.44
N ARG A 527 3.47 -18.64 17.50
CA ARG A 527 2.39 -17.93 18.20
C ARG A 527 1.76 -16.83 17.34
N ALA A 528 2.57 -16.07 16.60
CA ALA A 528 2.08 -15.05 15.67
C ALA A 528 1.28 -15.65 14.51
N ALA A 529 1.81 -16.67 13.84
CA ALA A 529 1.08 -17.38 12.79
C ALA A 529 -0.21 -18.02 13.35
N GLY A 530 -0.15 -18.60 14.55
CA GLY A 530 -1.30 -19.17 15.27
C GLY A 530 -2.38 -18.15 15.66
N SER A 531 -2.05 -16.85 15.79
CA SER A 531 -3.02 -15.77 16.00
C SER A 531 -3.58 -15.18 14.69
N GLY A 532 -3.23 -15.76 13.54
CA GLY A 532 -3.67 -15.33 12.22
C GLY A 532 -2.87 -14.17 11.64
N LYS A 533 -1.63 -13.95 12.10
CA LYS A 533 -0.72 -12.94 11.55
C LYS A 533 0.16 -13.54 10.46
N THR A 534 0.49 -12.71 9.47
CA THR A 534 1.48 -13.01 8.43
C THR A 534 2.85 -12.59 8.94
N VAL A 535 3.72 -13.56 9.23
CA VAL A 535 5.10 -13.28 9.64
C VAL A 535 5.98 -13.22 8.40
N LEU A 536 6.70 -12.13 8.20
CA LEU A 536 7.60 -11.93 7.06
C LEU A 536 9.05 -12.14 7.46
N GLY A 537 9.78 -12.98 6.74
CA GLY A 537 11.23 -13.12 6.92
C GLY A 537 11.98 -11.91 6.33
N TYR A 538 12.83 -11.26 7.12
CA TYR A 538 13.71 -10.19 6.65
C TYR A 538 14.78 -10.72 5.68
N VAL A 539 14.93 -10.11 4.50
CA VAL A 539 15.97 -10.44 3.51
C VAL A 539 16.63 -9.17 2.99
N ARG A 540 17.96 -9.09 3.08
CA ARG A 540 18.75 -7.90 2.71
C ARG A 540 19.09 -7.91 1.21
N THR A 541 18.63 -6.90 0.45
CA THR A 541 18.86 -6.83 -1.01
C THR A 541 20.02 -5.93 -1.45
N GLY A 542 20.67 -5.19 -0.54
CA GLY A 542 21.92 -4.48 -0.84
C GLY A 542 21.80 -3.34 -1.83
N TYR A 543 20.60 -2.83 -2.10
CA TYR A 543 20.31 -1.95 -3.23
C TYR A 543 20.83 -2.53 -4.56
N LEU A 544 20.80 -3.87 -4.70
CA LEU A 544 21.38 -4.64 -5.81
C LEU A 544 22.85 -4.30 -6.12
N GLY A 545 23.59 -3.70 -5.17
CA GLY A 545 24.93 -3.18 -5.34
C GLY A 545 25.06 -1.92 -6.22
N VAL A 546 23.94 -1.34 -6.68
CA VAL A 546 23.98 -0.22 -7.63
C VAL A 546 24.04 1.16 -6.96
N SER A 547 23.78 1.24 -5.65
CA SER A 547 23.89 2.46 -4.83
C SER A 547 25.29 3.11 -4.87
N GLN A 548 25.40 4.33 -4.34
CA GLN A 548 26.68 5.06 -4.26
C GLN A 548 27.68 4.36 -3.31
N GLN A 549 27.16 3.69 -2.28
CA GLN A 549 27.89 2.91 -1.30
C GLN A 549 28.50 1.63 -1.89
N LYS A 550 28.02 1.18 -3.08
CA LYS A 550 28.48 -0.02 -3.78
C LYS A 550 28.54 -1.25 -2.87
N PHE A 551 27.42 -1.53 -2.21
CA PHE A 551 27.28 -2.74 -1.43
C PHE A 551 27.55 -3.99 -2.26
N VAL A 552 28.15 -4.96 -1.61
CA VAL A 552 28.44 -6.27 -2.18
C VAL A 552 27.67 -7.35 -1.43
N THR A 553 27.43 -8.46 -2.10
CA THR A 553 26.98 -9.71 -1.48
C THR A 553 27.95 -10.14 -0.39
N ARG A 554 27.53 -11.08 0.47
CA ARG A 554 28.39 -11.71 1.48
C ARG A 554 29.63 -12.40 0.90
N LEU A 555 29.65 -12.65 -0.41
CA LEU A 555 30.77 -13.21 -1.16
C LEU A 555 31.64 -12.13 -1.86
N GLY A 556 31.39 -10.84 -1.61
CA GLY A 556 32.18 -9.73 -2.15
C GLY A 556 31.87 -9.36 -3.61
N SER A 557 30.73 -9.78 -4.16
CA SER A 557 30.32 -9.47 -5.53
C SER A 557 29.28 -8.35 -5.60
N GLY A 558 29.39 -7.48 -6.60
CA GLY A 558 28.37 -6.48 -6.95
C GLY A 558 27.53 -6.86 -8.17
N ASP A 559 27.71 -8.07 -8.73
CA ASP A 559 26.98 -8.51 -9.92
C ASP A 559 25.50 -8.80 -9.57
N LEU A 560 24.57 -8.33 -10.40
CA LEU A 560 23.12 -8.53 -10.19
C LEU A 560 22.72 -10.02 -10.05
N ALA A 561 23.37 -10.91 -10.80
CA ALA A 561 23.12 -12.35 -10.71
C ALA A 561 23.53 -12.93 -9.35
N ASP A 562 24.65 -12.44 -8.79
CA ASP A 562 25.17 -12.90 -7.52
C ASP A 562 24.29 -12.37 -6.37
N TRP A 563 23.76 -11.14 -6.50
CA TRP A 563 22.71 -10.62 -5.62
C TRP A 563 21.42 -11.45 -5.70
N THR A 564 20.99 -11.82 -6.92
CA THR A 564 19.79 -12.66 -7.13
C THR A 564 19.92 -13.98 -6.37
N ALA A 565 21.03 -14.71 -6.57
CA ALA A 565 21.25 -15.99 -5.92
C ALA A 565 21.32 -15.87 -4.38
N GLN A 566 21.93 -14.81 -3.83
CA GLN A 566 21.94 -14.62 -2.37
C GLN A 566 20.55 -14.31 -1.81
N ILE A 567 19.76 -13.50 -2.51
CA ILE A 567 18.39 -13.16 -2.10
C ILE A 567 17.53 -14.44 -2.10
N GLU A 568 17.64 -15.27 -3.13
CA GLU A 568 16.94 -16.56 -3.20
C GLU A 568 17.43 -17.56 -2.12
N GLU A 569 18.75 -17.62 -1.86
CA GLU A 569 19.34 -18.42 -0.77
C GLU A 569 18.75 -18.04 0.61
N ASP A 570 18.61 -16.74 0.89
CA ASP A 570 18.01 -16.25 2.15
C ASP A 570 16.49 -16.51 2.22
N VAL A 571 15.76 -16.32 1.11
CA VAL A 571 14.34 -16.66 1.01
C VAL A 571 14.11 -18.13 1.33
N ASP A 572 14.82 -19.03 0.66
CA ASP A 572 14.66 -20.47 0.86
C ASP A 572 15.13 -20.92 2.24
N MET A 573 16.14 -20.27 2.83
CA MET A 573 16.59 -20.54 4.19
C MET A 573 15.52 -20.20 5.24
N TRP A 574 14.76 -19.10 5.08
CA TRP A 574 13.63 -18.79 5.97
C TRP A 574 12.60 -19.92 6.03
N TYR A 575 12.17 -20.42 4.87
CA TYR A 575 11.21 -21.54 4.80
C TYR A 575 11.83 -22.89 5.19
N SER A 576 13.13 -23.09 4.97
CA SER A 576 13.84 -24.30 5.41
C SER A 576 13.95 -24.41 6.93
N LEU A 577 14.20 -23.28 7.62
CA LEU A 577 14.36 -23.25 9.08
C LEU A 577 13.01 -23.18 9.82
N TYR A 578 12.06 -22.36 9.34
CA TYR A 578 10.83 -22.02 10.07
C TYR A 578 9.54 -22.55 9.39
N GLY A 579 9.64 -23.16 8.21
CA GLY A 579 8.53 -23.83 7.52
C GLY A 579 7.43 -22.89 7.04
N ASP A 580 6.23 -23.45 6.92
CA ASP A 580 4.98 -22.77 6.51
C ASP A 580 4.42 -21.78 7.57
N LYS A 581 5.21 -21.44 8.60
CA LYS A 581 4.88 -20.41 9.59
C LYS A 581 5.44 -19.04 9.20
N ILE A 582 6.40 -19.01 8.27
CA ILE A 582 6.71 -17.81 7.49
C ILE A 582 5.61 -17.64 6.44
N GLY A 583 4.94 -16.50 6.46
CA GLY A 583 3.85 -16.16 5.53
C GLY A 583 4.29 -15.26 4.37
N GLY A 584 5.59 -14.95 4.29
CA GLY A 584 6.11 -14.04 3.27
C GLY A 584 7.53 -13.54 3.54
N ILE A 585 7.98 -12.59 2.74
CA ILE A 585 9.34 -12.02 2.79
C ILE A 585 9.27 -10.49 2.76
N PHE A 586 10.08 -9.87 3.62
CA PHE A 586 10.35 -8.44 3.66
C PHE A 586 11.74 -8.18 3.07
N PHE A 587 11.77 -7.71 1.82
CA PHE A 587 13.00 -7.36 1.11
C PHE A 587 13.44 -5.95 1.48
N ASP A 588 14.51 -5.83 2.26
CA ASP A 588 15.05 -4.56 2.73
C ASP A 588 16.18 -4.04 1.83
N GLU A 589 16.55 -2.76 2.01
CA GLU A 589 17.54 -2.05 1.18
C GLU A 589 17.16 -2.06 -0.32
N GLY A 590 15.89 -1.89 -0.65
CA GLY A 590 15.38 -1.90 -2.01
C GLY A 590 15.90 -0.74 -2.86
N TRP A 591 16.17 -0.98 -4.14
CA TRP A 591 16.51 0.10 -5.08
C TRP A 591 15.23 0.73 -5.70
N PRO A 592 15.02 2.06 -5.65
CA PRO A 592 13.76 2.71 -6.03
C PRO A 592 13.68 3.20 -7.49
N GLU A 593 14.76 3.13 -8.28
CA GLU A 593 14.80 3.62 -9.68
C GLU A 593 14.73 2.46 -10.69
N CYS A 594 14.11 2.67 -11.86
CA CYS A 594 13.81 1.58 -12.80
C CYS A 594 15.07 0.88 -13.37
N GLY A 595 16.17 1.61 -13.50
CA GLY A 595 17.37 1.17 -14.21
C GLY A 595 17.28 1.33 -15.73
N ALA A 596 18.34 0.97 -16.45
CA ALA A 596 18.36 1.04 -17.91
C ALA A 596 17.38 0.01 -18.48
N ASN A 597 16.39 0.47 -19.25
CA ASN A 597 15.34 -0.37 -19.82
C ASN A 597 14.58 -1.23 -18.77
N ASN A 598 14.37 -0.70 -17.56
CA ASN A 598 13.68 -1.37 -16.44
C ASN A 598 14.42 -2.58 -15.82
N GLU A 599 15.73 -2.74 -16.04
CA GLU A 599 16.51 -3.91 -15.59
C GLU A 599 16.36 -4.26 -14.09
N TYR A 600 16.23 -3.27 -13.19
CA TYR A 600 16.08 -3.52 -11.75
C TYR A 600 14.65 -3.93 -11.39
N VAL A 601 13.65 -3.30 -12.03
CA VAL A 601 12.22 -3.62 -11.87
C VAL A 601 11.93 -5.05 -12.35
N ASP A 602 12.47 -5.42 -13.50
CA ASP A 602 12.30 -6.75 -14.07
C ASP A 602 12.99 -7.81 -13.20
N LEU A 603 14.12 -7.48 -12.56
CA LEU A 603 14.75 -8.35 -11.58
C LEU A 603 13.91 -8.51 -10.31
N TYR A 604 13.37 -7.43 -9.73
CA TYR A 604 12.48 -7.54 -8.56
C TYR A 604 11.18 -8.31 -8.87
N LYS A 605 10.60 -8.14 -10.06
CA LYS A 605 9.48 -8.97 -10.55
C LYS A 605 9.87 -10.45 -10.65
N TYR A 606 11.08 -10.73 -11.13
CA TYR A 606 11.60 -12.10 -11.23
C TYR A 606 11.76 -12.73 -9.83
N ILE A 607 12.36 -12.02 -8.87
CA ILE A 607 12.54 -12.44 -7.47
C ILE A 607 11.18 -12.67 -6.78
N ASN A 608 10.21 -11.75 -6.97
CA ASN A 608 8.85 -11.93 -6.43
C ASN A 608 8.21 -13.22 -6.97
N ALA A 609 8.27 -13.40 -8.29
CA ALA A 609 7.69 -14.55 -8.94
C ALA A 609 8.46 -15.86 -8.62
N TYR A 610 9.76 -15.83 -8.35
CA TYR A 610 10.50 -16.94 -7.76
C TYR A 610 9.94 -17.29 -6.38
N THR A 611 9.95 -16.32 -5.46
CA THR A 611 9.50 -16.46 -4.07
C THR A 611 8.09 -17.07 -4.00
N LYS A 612 7.14 -16.54 -4.78
CA LYS A 612 5.75 -17.03 -4.82
C LYS A 612 5.57 -18.37 -5.56
N ARG A 613 6.52 -18.79 -6.42
CA ARG A 613 6.50 -20.13 -7.06
C ARG A 613 7.12 -21.21 -6.17
N ALA A 614 8.21 -20.87 -5.47
CA ALA A 614 8.84 -21.74 -4.48
C ALA A 614 7.93 -21.91 -3.25
N HIS A 615 7.32 -20.81 -2.80
CA HIS A 615 6.49 -20.72 -1.59
C HIS A 615 5.12 -20.10 -1.90
N PRO A 616 4.16 -20.88 -2.44
CA PRO A 616 2.83 -20.38 -2.77
C PRO A 616 2.10 -19.77 -1.58
N GLY A 617 1.60 -18.54 -1.74
CA GLY A 617 0.97 -17.77 -0.67
C GLY A 617 1.92 -16.83 0.08
N ALA A 618 3.21 -16.80 -0.25
CA ALA A 618 4.15 -15.82 0.30
C ALA A 618 3.74 -14.37 -0.04
N LEU A 619 3.46 -13.55 0.96
CA LEU A 619 3.33 -12.09 0.84
C LEU A 619 4.72 -11.46 0.61
N THR A 620 4.85 -10.49 -0.29
CA THR A 620 6.13 -9.82 -0.56
C THR A 620 6.07 -8.31 -0.35
N VAL A 621 7.07 -7.79 0.37
CA VAL A 621 7.26 -6.36 0.62
C VAL A 621 8.64 -5.92 0.15
N LEU A 622 8.77 -4.78 -0.52
CA LEU A 622 10.06 -4.16 -0.84
C LEU A 622 10.22 -2.81 -0.11
N ASN A 623 11.30 -2.65 0.65
CA ASN A 623 11.62 -1.45 1.40
C ASN A 623 12.87 -0.72 0.89
N PRO A 624 12.70 0.35 0.08
CA PRO A 624 13.73 1.35 -0.18
C PRO A 624 13.76 2.52 0.83
N GLY A 625 12.84 2.56 1.81
CA GLY A 625 12.65 3.66 2.77
C GLY A 625 12.26 5.02 2.15
N SER A 626 11.97 5.07 0.86
CA SER A 626 11.93 6.29 0.06
C SER A 626 10.98 6.19 -1.15
N PRO A 627 10.57 7.33 -1.76
CA PRO A 627 9.66 7.32 -2.90
C PRO A 627 10.19 6.51 -4.08
N MET A 628 9.30 5.77 -4.74
CA MET A 628 9.65 4.83 -5.82
C MET A 628 9.08 5.29 -7.16
N ALA A 629 9.83 5.07 -8.23
CA ALA A 629 9.36 5.34 -9.58
C ALA A 629 8.17 4.44 -9.96
N SER A 630 7.23 4.97 -10.74
CA SER A 630 6.00 4.30 -11.21
C SER A 630 6.16 2.89 -11.80
N CYS A 631 7.32 2.59 -12.40
CA CYS A 631 7.70 1.26 -12.88
C CYS A 631 7.66 0.16 -11.79
N PHE A 632 7.77 0.51 -10.51
CA PHE A 632 7.73 -0.43 -9.39
C PHE A 632 6.33 -0.88 -8.96
N GLU A 633 5.25 -0.24 -9.44
CA GLU A 633 3.89 -0.57 -8.97
C GLU A 633 3.54 -2.06 -9.15
N ASP A 634 4.09 -2.76 -10.13
CA ASP A 634 3.80 -4.19 -10.34
C ASP A 634 4.95 -5.12 -9.88
N THR A 635 5.81 -4.70 -8.94
CA THR A 635 6.99 -5.50 -8.49
C THR A 635 6.72 -6.46 -7.33
N MET A 636 6.26 -5.97 -6.18
CA MET A 636 5.89 -6.74 -4.97
C MET A 636 4.42 -6.54 -4.60
N ASP A 637 3.88 -7.24 -3.60
CA ASP A 637 2.51 -6.97 -3.12
C ASP A 637 2.39 -5.59 -2.44
N THR A 638 3.37 -5.23 -1.59
CA THR A 638 3.46 -3.92 -0.91
C THR A 638 4.84 -3.30 -1.09
N LEU A 639 4.90 -1.96 -1.12
CA LEU A 639 6.10 -1.15 -1.26
C LEU A 639 6.17 -0.17 -0.07
N LEU A 640 7.32 -0.10 0.60
CA LEU A 640 7.51 0.80 1.74
C LEU A 640 8.17 2.10 1.26
N THR A 641 7.33 3.10 0.96
CA THR A 641 7.73 4.30 0.19
C THR A 641 8.07 5.52 1.04
N PHE A 642 8.07 5.39 2.38
CA PHE A 642 8.49 6.44 3.30
C PHE A 642 8.99 5.87 4.63
N GLU A 643 10.21 6.23 5.04
CA GLU A 643 10.82 5.82 6.31
C GLU A 643 11.66 6.96 6.92
N LEU A 644 11.00 7.98 7.52
CA LEU A 644 11.67 9.15 8.13
C LEU A 644 10.90 9.65 9.38
N ASP A 645 11.45 10.67 10.04
CA ASP A 645 10.88 11.25 11.26
C ASP A 645 9.55 12.00 11.04
N TYR A 646 8.79 12.18 12.13
CA TYR A 646 7.57 12.98 12.18
C TYR A 646 7.71 14.38 11.56
N THR A 647 8.84 15.07 11.77
CA THR A 647 9.08 16.42 11.25
C THR A 647 9.13 16.42 9.72
N SER A 648 9.85 15.47 9.15
CA SER A 648 9.97 15.26 7.72
C SER A 648 8.64 14.80 7.12
N TYR A 649 7.91 13.90 7.80
CA TYR A 649 6.58 13.50 7.36
C TYR A 649 5.60 14.68 7.32
N LYS A 650 5.62 15.58 8.30
CA LYS A 650 4.76 16.77 8.31
C LYS A 650 5.14 17.81 7.25
N ASN A 651 6.43 18.13 7.12
CA ASN A 651 6.88 19.36 6.45
C ASN A 651 7.69 19.16 5.17
N SER A 652 8.10 17.93 4.86
CA SER A 652 9.03 17.62 3.76
C SER A 652 8.72 16.28 3.08
N TYR A 653 7.47 15.85 3.14
CA TYR A 653 7.00 14.65 2.44
C TYR A 653 7.07 14.86 0.92
N THR A 654 7.78 13.95 0.25
CA THR A 654 7.83 13.85 -1.21
C THR A 654 6.92 12.69 -1.63
N PRO A 655 5.85 12.92 -2.41
CA PRO A 655 5.03 11.83 -2.93
C PRO A 655 5.78 11.05 -4.02
N ASN A 656 5.30 9.83 -4.31
CA ASN A 656 5.61 9.13 -5.56
C ASN A 656 5.11 9.94 -6.77
N ASP A 657 5.70 9.71 -7.96
CA ASP A 657 5.23 10.32 -9.22
C ASP A 657 3.90 9.72 -9.75
N TRP A 658 3.30 8.80 -9.01
CA TRP A 658 2.10 8.04 -9.35
C TRP A 658 1.23 7.81 -8.09
N PRO A 659 -0.11 7.85 -8.22
CA PRO A 659 -1.02 7.31 -7.21
C PRO A 659 -1.08 5.79 -7.33
N ALA A 660 -1.06 5.07 -6.20
CA ALA A 660 -1.23 3.63 -6.20
C ALA A 660 -2.70 3.22 -6.44
N LYS A 661 -2.91 2.17 -7.26
CA LYS A 661 -4.25 1.61 -7.56
C LYS A 661 -4.98 1.05 -6.34
N ASP A 662 -4.25 0.55 -5.35
CA ASP A 662 -4.77 0.01 -4.08
C ASP A 662 -3.93 0.58 -2.93
N PRO A 663 -4.51 1.15 -1.86
CA PRO A 663 -3.73 1.72 -0.76
C PRO A 663 -2.84 0.69 -0.06
N ARG A 664 -3.23 -0.60 -0.01
CA ARG A 664 -2.42 -1.68 0.58
C ARG A 664 -1.09 -1.88 -0.16
N LYS A 665 -0.93 -1.26 -1.33
CA LYS A 665 0.33 -1.18 -2.04
C LYS A 665 1.39 -0.34 -1.35
N LEU A 666 1.01 0.62 -0.51
CA LEU A 666 1.93 1.58 0.10
C LEU A 666 2.00 1.40 1.62
N TRP A 667 3.21 1.27 2.14
CA TRP A 667 3.53 1.27 3.57
C TRP A 667 4.39 2.50 3.90
N HIS A 668 4.00 3.25 4.93
CA HIS A 668 4.82 4.30 5.53
C HIS A 668 5.25 3.91 6.95
N ILE A 669 6.50 4.21 7.31
CA ILE A 669 7.01 4.18 8.68
C ILE A 669 7.36 5.61 9.10
N VAL A 670 6.89 6.03 10.27
CA VAL A 670 7.15 7.36 10.82
C VAL A 670 7.57 7.26 12.29
N TYR A 671 8.84 7.56 12.57
CA TYR A 671 9.39 7.54 13.93
C TYR A 671 9.39 8.94 14.57
N ASN A 672 9.71 9.05 15.87
CA ASN A 672 9.63 10.30 16.64
C ASN A 672 8.21 10.94 16.62
N VAL A 673 7.15 10.13 16.60
CA VAL A 673 5.76 10.62 16.56
C VAL A 673 5.18 10.69 17.98
N PRO A 674 4.83 11.89 18.50
CA PRO A 674 4.19 12.01 19.81
C PRO A 674 2.81 11.32 19.85
N GLU A 675 2.44 10.71 20.97
CA GLU A 675 1.16 9.99 21.14
C GLU A 675 -0.06 10.87 20.78
N SER A 676 -0.01 12.16 21.12
CA SER A 676 -1.06 13.14 20.78
C SER A 676 -1.23 13.44 19.28
N ALA A 677 -0.26 13.05 18.44
CA ALA A 677 -0.29 13.25 16.99
C ALA A 677 -0.72 11.99 16.22
N ILE A 678 -0.92 10.85 16.88
CA ILE A 678 -1.21 9.55 16.21
C ILE A 678 -2.39 9.65 15.23
N SER A 679 -3.53 10.18 15.66
CA SER A 679 -4.72 10.31 14.79
C SER A 679 -4.51 11.27 13.62
N GLU A 680 -3.68 12.30 13.79
CA GLU A 680 -3.32 13.24 12.74
C GLU A 680 -2.40 12.56 11.70
N VAL A 681 -1.38 11.83 12.15
CA VAL A 681 -0.42 11.15 11.27
C VAL A 681 -1.08 9.99 10.52
N ILE A 682 -1.99 9.25 11.16
CA ILE A 682 -2.77 8.19 10.52
C ILE A 682 -3.71 8.76 9.45
N LYS A 683 -4.45 9.84 9.75
CA LYS A 683 -5.27 10.50 8.71
C LYS A 683 -4.40 11.02 7.56
N LEU A 684 -3.26 11.65 7.87
CA LEU A 684 -2.32 12.16 6.88
C LEU A 684 -1.69 11.04 6.03
N SER A 685 -1.55 9.82 6.56
CA SER A 685 -1.08 8.68 5.78
C SER A 685 -2.14 8.10 4.86
N GLN A 686 -3.43 8.14 5.26
CA GLN A 686 -4.57 7.83 4.38
C GLN A 686 -4.69 8.86 3.24
N GLU A 687 -4.56 10.15 3.53
CA GLU A 687 -4.51 11.25 2.54
C GLU A 687 -3.34 11.10 1.55
N ARG A 688 -2.31 10.34 1.91
CA ARG A 688 -1.13 10.02 1.09
C ARG A 688 -1.18 8.62 0.46
N GLY A 689 -2.31 7.93 0.56
CA GLY A 689 -2.55 6.63 -0.07
C GLY A 689 -1.90 5.43 0.60
N ALA A 690 -1.38 5.54 1.83
CA ALA A 690 -0.77 4.42 2.53
C ALA A 690 -1.80 3.55 3.24
N GLY A 691 -1.94 2.29 2.80
CA GLY A 691 -2.76 1.26 3.42
C GLY A 691 -2.08 0.60 4.63
N PHE A 692 -0.75 0.69 4.73
CA PHE A 692 0.01 0.25 5.90
C PHE A 692 0.75 1.42 6.57
N ILE A 693 0.73 1.45 7.90
CA ILE A 693 1.40 2.48 8.71
C ILE A 693 2.10 1.86 9.92
N GLN A 694 3.32 2.32 10.22
CA GLN A 694 3.98 2.07 11.51
C GLN A 694 4.33 3.41 12.14
N LEU A 695 3.91 3.65 13.39
CA LEU A 695 4.35 4.80 14.18
C LEU A 695 5.10 4.32 15.42
N THR A 696 6.07 5.13 15.84
CA THR A 696 6.81 4.93 17.09
C THR A 696 7.22 6.28 17.66
N ASP A 697 7.23 6.39 19.00
CA ASP A 697 7.78 7.52 19.73
C ASP A 697 9.31 7.44 19.91
N ASP A 698 9.92 6.32 19.49
CA ASP A 698 11.36 6.10 19.57
C ASP A 698 12.16 6.87 18.50
N LEU A 699 13.49 6.91 18.68
CA LEU A 699 14.44 7.77 17.98
C LEU A 699 15.53 6.97 17.25
N LEU A 700 16.28 7.66 16.39
CA LEU A 700 17.54 7.15 15.86
C LEU A 700 18.56 6.90 17.00
N PRO A 701 19.43 5.87 16.88
CA PRO A 701 19.82 5.19 15.65
C PRO A 701 18.94 4.00 15.21
N ASN A 702 18.04 3.48 16.05
CA ASN A 702 17.25 2.29 15.73
C ASN A 702 15.85 2.36 16.34
N PRO A 703 14.88 3.02 15.69
CA PRO A 703 13.53 3.19 16.25
C PRO A 703 12.66 1.91 16.24
N TYR A 704 13.26 0.74 16.00
CA TYR A 704 12.59 -0.56 15.79
C TYR A 704 13.01 -1.64 16.80
N ASP A 705 13.91 -1.32 17.75
CA ASP A 705 14.32 -2.26 18.82
C ASP A 705 13.43 -2.22 20.08
N ASN A 706 12.53 -1.24 20.19
CA ASN A 706 11.53 -1.16 21.26
C ASN A 706 10.10 -1.12 20.69
N LEU A 707 9.15 -1.71 21.42
CA LEU A 707 7.72 -1.53 21.15
C LEU A 707 7.16 -0.41 22.03
N PRO A 708 6.49 0.62 21.47
CA PRO A 708 5.85 1.68 22.24
C PRO A 708 4.91 1.17 23.35
N SER A 709 4.51 2.06 24.25
CA SER A 709 3.58 1.73 25.35
C SER A 709 2.27 1.11 24.83
N ASP A 710 1.58 0.34 25.67
CA ASP A 710 0.29 -0.23 25.27
C ASP A 710 -0.74 0.87 24.93
N SER A 711 -0.76 2.01 25.65
CA SER A 711 -1.64 3.14 25.31
C SER A 711 -1.34 3.71 23.93
N TYR A 712 -0.06 3.80 23.56
CA TYR A 712 0.38 4.29 22.26
C TYR A 712 -0.07 3.35 21.14
N VAL A 713 0.20 2.04 21.28
CA VAL A 713 -0.18 1.06 20.26
C VAL A 713 -1.70 0.93 20.16
N GLN A 714 -2.44 0.94 21.27
CA GLN A 714 -3.90 0.98 21.25
C GLN A 714 -4.44 2.26 20.60
N SER A 715 -3.78 3.41 20.78
CA SER A 715 -4.15 4.66 20.09
C SER A 715 -3.97 4.55 18.58
N MET A 716 -2.91 3.89 18.11
CA MET A 716 -2.75 3.56 16.68
C MET A 716 -3.86 2.62 16.18
N LEU A 717 -4.08 1.51 16.89
CA LEU A 717 -5.08 0.50 16.53
C LEU A 717 -6.51 1.04 16.55
N ASN A 718 -6.82 2.02 17.40
CA ASN A 718 -8.14 2.66 17.44
C ASN A 718 -8.36 3.64 16.27
N ALA A 719 -7.29 4.18 15.69
CA ALA A 719 -7.33 5.15 14.60
C ALA A 719 -7.28 4.53 13.19
N VAL A 720 -6.86 3.25 13.06
CA VAL A 720 -6.96 2.50 11.78
C VAL A 720 -8.22 1.63 11.75
N ASP A 721 -8.81 1.43 10.57
CA ASP A 721 -10.04 0.63 10.43
C ASP A 721 -9.78 -0.88 10.57
N GLY A 722 -8.64 -1.35 10.06
CA GLY A 722 -8.36 -2.77 9.87
C GLY A 722 -8.83 -3.29 8.52
N GLY A 723 -8.17 -4.34 8.03
CA GLY A 723 -8.31 -4.82 6.66
C GLY A 723 -7.80 -6.25 6.49
N SER A 724 -7.31 -6.58 5.29
CA SER A 724 -6.52 -7.79 5.04
C SER A 724 -5.47 -7.52 3.95
N PRO A 725 -4.24 -8.03 4.07
CA PRO A 725 -3.19 -7.79 3.08
C PRO A 725 -3.61 -8.19 1.66
N MET A 726 -3.18 -7.40 0.68
CA MET A 726 -3.21 -7.83 -0.72
C MET A 726 -2.08 -8.86 -0.91
N ASN A 727 -2.38 -10.03 -1.48
CA ASN A 727 -1.39 -11.07 -1.73
C ASN A 727 -1.74 -11.79 -3.04
N ALA A 728 -1.04 -11.44 -4.13
CA ALA A 728 -1.27 -12.04 -5.42
C ALA A 728 -0.53 -13.40 -5.54
N PRO A 729 -1.01 -14.35 -6.37
CA PRO A 729 -0.20 -15.50 -6.75
C PRO A 729 1.03 -15.06 -7.57
N ALA A 730 1.97 -15.98 -7.80
CA ALA A 730 3.11 -15.71 -8.67
C ALA A 730 2.66 -15.31 -10.08
N ALA A 731 3.38 -14.38 -10.70
CA ALA A 731 3.17 -14.06 -12.12
C ALA A 731 3.48 -15.28 -13.00
N ASP A 732 2.58 -15.56 -13.94
CA ASP A 732 2.77 -16.58 -14.96
C ASP A 732 4.01 -16.30 -15.83
N TRP A 733 4.66 -17.37 -16.29
CA TRP A 733 5.70 -17.24 -17.29
C TRP A 733 5.11 -16.74 -18.62
N GLY A 734 5.71 -15.69 -19.17
CA GLY A 734 5.29 -15.14 -20.46
C GLY A 734 5.27 -16.19 -21.58
N SER A 735 4.33 -16.05 -22.52
CA SER A 735 4.27 -16.93 -23.69
C SER A 735 5.50 -16.73 -24.60
N GLY A 736 6.01 -17.81 -25.19
CA GLY A 736 7.27 -17.77 -25.93
C GLY A 736 7.41 -18.92 -26.93
N GLY A 737 8.37 -18.76 -27.85
CA GLY A 737 8.73 -19.81 -28.81
C GLY A 737 9.56 -20.93 -28.18
N THR A 738 9.76 -22.02 -28.94
CA THR A 738 10.57 -23.18 -28.51
C THR A 738 11.96 -22.73 -28.04
N ILE A 739 12.35 -23.19 -26.85
CA ILE A 739 13.61 -22.81 -26.23
C ILE A 739 14.82 -23.48 -26.91
N GLY A 740 15.88 -22.70 -27.10
CA GLY A 740 17.17 -23.18 -27.61
C GLY A 740 17.93 -24.03 -26.59
N ALA A 741 18.92 -24.78 -27.07
CA ALA A 741 19.86 -25.46 -26.19
C ALA A 741 20.83 -24.45 -25.55
N THR A 742 21.00 -24.51 -24.22
CA THR A 742 22.13 -23.90 -23.51
C THR A 742 23.30 -24.87 -23.44
N GLY A 743 24.52 -24.35 -23.31
CA GLY A 743 25.75 -25.14 -23.28
C GLY A 743 26.95 -24.30 -22.84
N GLY A 744 28.15 -24.88 -22.88
CA GLY A 744 29.37 -24.18 -22.46
C GLY A 744 29.45 -23.86 -20.96
N LEU A 745 28.65 -24.54 -20.13
CA LEU A 745 28.74 -24.44 -18.67
C LEU A 745 30.18 -24.75 -18.21
N SER A 746 30.69 -23.89 -17.33
CA SER A 746 32.04 -23.99 -16.76
C SER A 746 32.08 -23.38 -15.35
N VAL A 747 33.07 -23.81 -14.55
CA VAL A 747 33.40 -23.21 -13.25
C VAL A 747 34.53 -22.21 -13.49
N ALA A 748 34.25 -20.92 -13.33
CA ALA A 748 35.20 -19.83 -13.55
C ALA A 748 36.12 -19.60 -12.34
N LYS A 749 35.58 -19.76 -11.13
CA LYS A 749 36.31 -19.69 -9.85
C LYS A 749 35.59 -20.58 -8.82
N SER A 750 36.33 -21.17 -7.89
CA SER A 750 35.79 -21.70 -6.63
C SER A 750 36.59 -21.18 -5.44
N ASP A 751 36.00 -21.23 -4.25
CA ASP A 751 36.62 -20.78 -3.00
C ASP A 751 36.28 -21.73 -1.84
N TYR A 752 36.42 -21.32 -0.57
CA TYR A 752 36.06 -22.18 0.57
C TYR A 752 34.58 -22.59 0.62
N SER A 753 33.65 -21.73 0.25
CA SER A 753 32.20 -22.01 0.35
C SER A 753 31.37 -21.53 -0.84
N SER A 754 31.99 -21.32 -2.00
CA SER A 754 31.31 -20.80 -3.19
C SER A 754 31.94 -21.22 -4.51
N ALA A 755 31.18 -21.10 -5.60
CA ALA A 755 31.64 -21.31 -6.96
C ALA A 755 30.97 -20.34 -7.95
N LYS A 756 31.77 -19.64 -8.77
CA LYS A 756 31.28 -18.82 -9.89
C LYS A 756 31.18 -19.67 -11.15
N LEU A 757 29.97 -19.75 -11.68
CA LEU A 757 29.60 -20.51 -12.88
C LEU A 757 29.39 -19.55 -14.05
N SER A 758 29.61 -20.03 -15.28
CA SER A 758 29.22 -19.30 -16.50
C SER A 758 28.88 -20.25 -17.64
N TRP A 759 27.95 -19.85 -18.51
CA TRP A 759 27.40 -20.61 -19.62
C TRP A 759 27.09 -19.72 -20.83
N ASN A 760 26.74 -20.33 -21.97
CA ASN A 760 26.29 -19.62 -23.16
C ASN A 760 24.77 -19.37 -23.12
N ALA A 761 24.33 -18.20 -23.59
CA ALA A 761 22.91 -17.88 -23.71
C ALA A 761 22.16 -18.84 -24.64
N ALA A 762 20.93 -19.20 -24.29
CA ALA A 762 20.00 -19.92 -25.14
C ALA A 762 18.98 -18.96 -25.79
N SER A 763 18.60 -19.23 -27.05
CA SER A 763 17.54 -18.48 -27.72
C SER A 763 16.19 -18.71 -27.04
N ASN A 764 15.39 -17.64 -26.89
CA ASN A 764 14.07 -17.65 -26.24
C ASN A 764 14.09 -18.04 -24.74
N ALA A 765 15.23 -17.94 -24.06
CA ALA A 765 15.30 -18.12 -22.62
C ALA A 765 14.72 -16.89 -21.88
N LEU A 766 13.73 -17.12 -21.03
CA LEU A 766 13.19 -16.15 -20.06
C LEU A 766 13.98 -16.18 -18.74
N GLY A 767 14.63 -17.32 -18.43
CA GLY A 767 15.47 -17.50 -17.26
C GLY A 767 16.40 -18.70 -17.38
N TYR A 768 17.24 -18.90 -16.37
CA TYR A 768 18.06 -20.10 -16.18
C TYR A 768 17.91 -20.60 -14.75
N HIS A 769 17.59 -21.88 -14.61
CA HIS A 769 17.66 -22.59 -13.35
C HIS A 769 19.03 -23.27 -13.23
N VAL A 770 19.73 -22.99 -12.13
CA VAL A 770 21.03 -23.56 -11.77
C VAL A 770 20.80 -24.61 -10.70
N TYR A 771 21.23 -25.84 -10.97
CA TYR A 771 21.04 -26.98 -10.08
C TYR A 771 22.37 -27.45 -9.50
N ALA A 772 22.41 -27.68 -8.18
CA ALA A 772 23.49 -28.37 -7.48
C ALA A 772 23.04 -29.82 -7.21
N GLY A 773 23.71 -30.80 -7.83
CA GLY A 773 23.17 -32.15 -7.96
C GLY A 773 21.85 -32.10 -8.73
N ASP A 774 20.74 -32.35 -8.03
CA ASP A 774 19.37 -32.26 -8.55
C ASP A 774 18.53 -31.17 -7.85
N SER A 775 19.09 -30.46 -6.86
CA SER A 775 18.43 -29.35 -6.14
C SER A 775 18.59 -28.04 -6.90
N LEU A 776 17.52 -27.26 -7.04
CA LEU A 776 17.60 -25.88 -7.51
C LEU A 776 18.33 -25.03 -6.46
N VAL A 777 19.30 -24.21 -6.88
CA VAL A 777 20.10 -23.34 -5.98
C VAL A 777 20.22 -21.89 -6.46
N ALA A 778 19.79 -21.59 -7.68
CA ALA A 778 19.53 -20.24 -8.14
C ALA A 778 18.61 -20.27 -9.38
N SER A 779 17.81 -19.23 -9.53
CA SER A 779 16.98 -18.90 -10.68
C SER A 779 17.37 -17.49 -11.13
N VAL A 780 17.90 -17.33 -12.34
CA VAL A 780 18.34 -16.00 -12.82
C VAL A 780 17.62 -15.60 -14.12
N PRO A 781 17.31 -14.32 -14.34
CA PRO A 781 16.75 -13.81 -15.59
C PRO A 781 17.54 -14.24 -16.84
N GLY A 782 16.85 -14.35 -17.98
CA GLY A 782 17.43 -14.84 -19.25
C GLY A 782 18.56 -13.99 -19.83
N SER A 783 18.75 -12.77 -19.31
CA SER A 783 19.88 -11.87 -19.59
C SER A 783 21.18 -12.26 -18.87
N MET A 784 21.11 -13.08 -17.82
CA MET A 784 22.24 -13.44 -16.96
C MET A 784 22.81 -14.81 -17.35
N THR A 785 24.11 -14.87 -17.65
CA THR A 785 24.80 -16.11 -18.04
C THR A 785 26.05 -16.42 -17.21
N SER A 786 26.11 -15.85 -16.01
CA SER A 786 27.08 -16.17 -14.96
C SER A 786 26.43 -15.91 -13.60
N VAL A 787 26.77 -16.72 -12.59
CA VAL A 787 26.34 -16.52 -11.20
C VAL A 787 27.32 -17.17 -10.23
N THR A 788 27.51 -16.58 -9.05
CA THR A 788 28.25 -17.13 -7.93
C THR A 788 27.30 -17.80 -6.94
N ILE A 789 27.37 -19.12 -6.81
CA ILE A 789 26.58 -19.89 -5.86
C ILE A 789 27.28 -19.93 -4.49
N GLY A 790 26.56 -19.56 -3.43
CA GLY A 790 26.96 -19.61 -2.03
C GLY A 790 26.67 -20.96 -1.36
N GLY A 791 26.63 -20.98 -0.02
CA GLY A 791 26.24 -22.14 0.79
C GLY A 791 27.01 -23.46 0.61
N LEU A 792 28.10 -23.50 -0.18
CA LEU A 792 28.77 -24.76 -0.52
C LEU A 792 29.61 -25.28 0.66
N GLN A 793 29.54 -26.58 0.90
CA GLN A 793 30.32 -27.22 1.96
C GLN A 793 31.83 -27.11 1.68
N PRO A 794 32.66 -26.68 2.64
CA PRO A 794 34.11 -26.59 2.43
C PRO A 794 34.79 -27.94 2.21
N GLY A 795 35.82 -27.95 1.35
CA GLY A 795 36.59 -29.13 0.99
C GLY A 795 35.84 -30.20 0.18
N SER A 796 34.62 -29.92 -0.28
CA SER A 796 33.76 -30.86 -1.01
C SER A 796 33.83 -30.67 -2.54
N SER A 797 33.12 -31.54 -3.25
CA SER A 797 32.91 -31.43 -4.70
C SER A 797 31.42 -31.44 -4.99
N THR A 798 30.95 -30.47 -5.77
CA THR A 798 29.53 -30.29 -6.12
C THR A 798 29.38 -30.31 -7.64
N GLU A 799 28.49 -31.16 -8.15
CA GLU A 799 28.11 -31.13 -9.57
C GLU A 799 27.06 -30.06 -9.83
N PHE A 800 27.24 -29.27 -10.88
CA PHE A 800 26.30 -28.27 -11.36
C PHE A 800 25.80 -28.60 -12.76
N HIS A 801 24.51 -28.35 -13.00
CA HIS A 801 23.95 -28.30 -14.36
C HIS A 801 22.94 -27.15 -14.47
N ILE A 802 22.70 -26.69 -15.70
CA ILE A 802 21.78 -25.59 -15.97
C ILE A 802 20.70 -26.04 -16.93
N ARG A 803 19.50 -25.51 -16.72
CA ARG A 803 18.37 -25.64 -17.64
C ARG A 803 17.82 -24.24 -17.93
N ALA A 804 17.71 -23.90 -19.20
CA ALA A 804 17.06 -22.65 -19.60
C ALA A 804 15.53 -22.79 -19.47
N VAL A 805 14.84 -21.72 -19.07
CA VAL A 805 13.38 -21.65 -18.89
C VAL A 805 12.78 -20.88 -20.06
N GLY A 806 11.80 -21.47 -20.75
CA GLY A 806 11.18 -20.91 -21.95
C GLY A 806 9.78 -20.36 -21.72
N GLY A 807 9.06 -20.16 -22.83
CA GLY A 807 7.68 -19.72 -22.82
C GLY A 807 6.80 -20.63 -21.96
N ASN A 808 5.86 -20.04 -21.22
CA ASN A 808 4.98 -20.76 -20.27
C ASN A 808 5.71 -21.56 -19.17
N GLY A 809 7.02 -21.34 -18.97
CA GLY A 809 7.84 -22.09 -18.02
C GLY A 809 8.42 -23.39 -18.57
N ASP A 810 8.32 -23.63 -19.89
CA ASP A 810 8.82 -24.85 -20.53
C ASP A 810 10.34 -25.01 -20.32
N MET A 811 10.71 -26.07 -19.60
CA MET A 811 12.11 -26.31 -19.23
C MET A 811 12.90 -26.95 -20.38
N GLY A 812 13.95 -26.27 -20.83
CA GLY A 812 14.88 -26.75 -21.83
C GLY A 812 15.71 -27.98 -21.40
N PHE A 813 16.51 -28.47 -22.35
CA PHE A 813 17.49 -29.52 -22.10
C PHE A 813 18.53 -29.09 -21.06
N SER A 814 18.98 -30.05 -20.25
CA SER A 814 20.10 -29.86 -19.33
C SER A 814 21.40 -29.67 -20.11
N THR A 815 22.26 -28.77 -19.63
CA THR A 815 23.68 -28.79 -19.98
C THR A 815 24.33 -30.10 -19.54
N SER A 816 25.52 -30.40 -20.08
CA SER A 816 26.46 -31.30 -19.39
C SER A 816 26.73 -30.82 -17.96
N ARG A 817 26.96 -31.75 -17.03
CA ARG A 817 27.37 -31.44 -15.66
C ARG A 817 28.82 -30.95 -15.62
N VAL A 818 29.11 -30.03 -14.70
CA VAL A 818 30.47 -29.63 -14.33
C VAL A 818 30.67 -29.76 -12.82
N THR A 819 31.87 -30.11 -12.37
CA THR A 819 32.17 -30.22 -10.94
C THR A 819 32.94 -29.00 -10.47
N ALA A 820 32.40 -28.26 -9.50
CA ALA A 820 33.18 -27.32 -8.71
C ALA A 820 33.76 -28.03 -7.48
N ARG A 821 34.94 -27.61 -7.04
CA ARG A 821 35.58 -28.13 -5.82
C ARG A 821 35.95 -26.98 -4.91
N THR A 822 35.47 -27.00 -3.67
CA THR A 822 35.76 -25.98 -2.67
C THR A 822 37.08 -26.26 -1.95
N SER A 823 37.69 -25.20 -1.40
CA SER A 823 38.90 -25.30 -0.58
C SER A 823 38.58 -25.92 0.79
N SER A 824 39.46 -26.76 1.32
CA SER A 824 39.34 -27.32 2.67
C SER A 824 39.75 -26.29 3.73
N LEU A 825 38.96 -26.14 4.79
CA LEU A 825 39.28 -25.25 5.92
C LEU A 825 40.55 -25.71 6.67
N PRO A 826 41.47 -24.79 7.05
CA PRO A 826 42.56 -25.07 7.98
C PRO A 826 42.02 -25.59 9.31
N ASP A 827 42.47 -26.78 9.73
CA ASP A 827 42.03 -27.48 10.94
C ASP A 827 40.49 -27.64 11.08
N GLY A 828 39.75 -27.55 9.97
CA GLY A 828 38.28 -27.55 9.97
C GLY A 828 37.64 -26.25 10.49
N LYS A 829 38.42 -25.19 10.75
CA LYS A 829 37.95 -23.94 11.35
C LYS A 829 37.58 -22.89 10.29
N THR A 830 36.43 -22.25 10.48
CA THR A 830 35.94 -21.13 9.65
C THR A 830 36.61 -19.79 10.00
N VAL A 831 37.13 -19.67 11.23
CA VAL A 831 37.96 -18.55 11.68
C VAL A 831 39.35 -19.09 12.04
N ALA A 832 40.39 -18.54 11.41
CA ALA A 832 41.77 -19.04 11.48
C ALA A 832 42.79 -17.90 11.62
N ASN A 833 44.07 -18.26 11.81
CA ASN A 833 45.22 -17.34 11.82
C ASN A 833 45.11 -16.11 12.74
N TYR A 834 44.26 -16.20 13.77
CA TYR A 834 43.94 -15.08 14.63
C TYR A 834 45.04 -14.81 15.67
N HIS A 835 45.40 -13.54 15.84
CA HIS A 835 46.45 -13.11 16.77
C HIS A 835 46.34 -11.61 17.08
N SER A 836 46.95 -11.18 18.18
CA SER A 836 47.07 -9.75 18.52
C SER A 836 48.51 -9.30 18.73
N VAL A 837 48.73 -8.00 18.57
CA VAL A 837 49.98 -7.30 18.84
C VAL A 837 49.66 -6.11 19.77
N PRO A 838 49.60 -6.34 21.10
CA PRO A 838 49.36 -5.30 22.09
C PRO A 838 50.50 -4.28 22.18
N LYS A 839 50.16 -3.03 22.46
CA LYS A 839 51.06 -1.93 22.81
C LYS A 839 50.48 -1.16 23.99
N MET A 840 51.24 -0.21 24.54
CA MET A 840 50.85 0.53 25.75
C MET A 840 49.45 1.16 25.66
N GLY A 841 49.09 1.79 24.53
CA GLY A 841 47.78 2.44 24.34
C GLY A 841 47.06 2.09 23.04
N SER A 842 47.44 1.00 22.36
CA SER A 842 46.76 0.53 21.15
C SER A 842 47.05 -0.95 20.90
N THR A 843 46.21 -1.61 20.10
CA THR A 843 46.37 -3.04 19.77
C THR A 843 46.02 -3.27 18.32
N LYS A 844 46.86 -4.01 17.58
CA LYS A 844 46.46 -4.59 16.30
C LYS A 844 45.95 -6.00 16.56
N ILE A 845 44.76 -6.36 16.08
CA ILE A 845 44.25 -7.73 16.08
C ILE A 845 43.96 -8.13 14.63
N GLN A 846 44.30 -9.36 14.26
CA GLN A 846 44.03 -9.92 12.94
C GLN A 846 43.36 -11.28 13.07
N ALA A 847 42.54 -11.65 12.10
CA ALA A 847 41.96 -12.98 11.94
C ALA A 847 41.58 -13.23 10.48
N ASP A 848 41.66 -14.47 10.02
CA ASP A 848 41.12 -14.88 8.72
C ASP A 848 39.70 -15.43 8.90
N ILE A 849 38.74 -14.84 8.21
CA ILE A 849 37.33 -15.24 8.20
C ILE A 849 37.04 -15.91 6.86
N LEU A 850 37.04 -17.24 6.81
CA LEU A 850 37.16 -18.01 5.56
C LEU A 850 35.83 -18.29 4.84
N VAL A 851 34.71 -18.09 5.53
CA VAL A 851 33.34 -18.22 5.00
C VAL A 851 32.52 -17.00 5.44
N PRO A 852 31.46 -16.60 4.72
CA PRO A 852 30.70 -15.40 5.06
C PRO A 852 29.94 -15.54 6.38
N PHE A 853 29.90 -14.46 7.16
CA PHE A 853 29.04 -14.31 8.34
C PHE A 853 28.34 -12.95 8.31
N ALA A 854 27.22 -12.82 9.03
CA ALA A 854 26.49 -11.55 9.14
C ALA A 854 27.20 -10.57 10.10
N PHE A 855 27.75 -11.09 11.21
CA PHE A 855 28.44 -10.30 12.23
C PHE A 855 29.79 -10.92 12.56
N ILE A 856 30.83 -10.07 12.57
CA ILE A 856 32.13 -10.39 13.16
C ILE A 856 32.34 -9.43 14.34
N ARG A 857 32.37 -9.98 15.55
CA ARG A 857 32.61 -9.25 16.80
C ARG A 857 33.94 -9.65 17.40
N LEU A 858 34.65 -8.66 17.94
CA LEU A 858 35.88 -8.88 18.68
C LEU A 858 35.65 -8.49 20.13
N TYR A 859 35.61 -9.48 21.03
CA TYR A 859 35.50 -9.24 22.46
C TYR A 859 36.88 -9.25 23.13
N ILE A 860 37.12 -8.31 24.04
CA ILE A 860 38.30 -8.32 24.93
C ILE A 860 37.84 -8.72 26.33
N TRP A 861 38.52 -9.71 26.92
CA TRP A 861 38.14 -10.34 28.19
C TRP A 861 39.34 -10.42 29.14
N ASP A 862 39.08 -10.51 30.44
CA ASP A 862 40.14 -10.55 31.47
C ASP A 862 40.11 -11.80 32.35
N SER A 863 38.93 -12.34 32.59
CA SER A 863 38.60 -13.39 33.56
C SER A 863 37.69 -14.48 32.96
N VAL A 864 37.58 -15.62 33.68
CA VAL A 864 36.63 -16.71 33.38
C VAL A 864 35.58 -16.75 34.47
N GLY A 865 34.30 -16.75 34.06
CA GLY A 865 33.19 -16.34 34.92
C GLY A 865 33.15 -14.82 35.13
N CYS A 866 31.94 -14.25 35.27
CA CYS A 866 31.77 -12.85 35.62
C CYS A 866 31.36 -12.68 37.08
N ASP A 867 31.93 -11.70 37.77
CA ASP A 867 31.39 -11.20 39.04
C ASP A 867 30.37 -10.10 38.73
N PHE A 868 29.09 -10.46 38.67
CA PHE A 868 28.03 -9.49 38.34
C PHE A 868 27.76 -8.44 39.43
N ASP A 869 28.29 -8.61 40.64
CA ASP A 869 28.10 -7.66 41.76
C ASP A 869 29.19 -6.59 41.79
N THR A 870 30.46 -6.95 41.51
CA THR A 870 31.61 -6.04 41.67
C THR A 870 32.39 -5.74 40.38
N ASP A 871 32.33 -6.63 39.39
CA ASP A 871 33.07 -6.48 38.12
C ASP A 871 32.29 -7.09 36.94
N PRO A 872 31.13 -6.49 36.58
CA PRO A 872 30.21 -7.06 35.61
C PRO A 872 30.82 -7.07 34.20
N GLY A 873 30.37 -8.00 33.37
CA GLY A 873 30.81 -8.17 31.98
C GLY A 873 29.83 -9.02 31.19
N TRP A 874 30.06 -9.13 29.88
CA TRP A 874 29.26 -9.98 29.01
C TRP A 874 29.90 -11.36 28.86
N SER A 875 29.13 -12.41 29.09
CA SER A 875 29.57 -13.81 29.04
C SER A 875 29.66 -14.33 27.60
N VAL A 876 30.81 -14.87 27.20
CA VAL A 876 30.96 -15.57 25.90
C VAL A 876 31.40 -17.01 26.16
N ASN A 877 30.53 -17.95 25.79
CA ASN A 877 30.61 -19.36 26.19
C ASN A 877 31.53 -20.17 25.26
N PHE A 878 32.41 -20.99 25.83
CA PHE A 878 33.21 -21.99 25.10
C PHE A 878 32.74 -23.42 25.38
N LYS A 879 32.09 -23.67 26.53
CA LYS A 879 31.26 -24.85 26.78
C LYS A 879 29.97 -24.43 27.48
N VAL A 880 29.04 -25.36 27.65
CA VAL A 880 27.88 -25.16 28.54
C VAL A 880 28.41 -24.82 29.94
N ASP A 881 27.93 -23.72 30.51
CA ASP A 881 28.32 -23.15 31.82
C ASP A 881 29.82 -22.74 31.97
N GLU A 882 30.64 -22.79 30.91
CA GLU A 882 32.03 -22.31 30.91
C GLU A 882 32.22 -21.14 29.93
N TYR A 883 32.51 -19.95 30.45
CA TYR A 883 32.52 -18.69 29.69
C TYR A 883 33.58 -17.69 30.15
N VAL A 884 34.07 -16.87 29.22
CA VAL A 884 34.94 -15.71 29.53
C VAL A 884 34.09 -14.48 29.86
N CYS A 885 34.59 -13.61 30.75
CA CYS A 885 33.97 -12.34 31.06
C CYS A 885 34.54 -11.22 30.21
N THR A 886 33.76 -10.74 29.24
CA THR A 886 34.18 -9.70 28.30
C THR A 886 33.85 -8.31 28.84
N LYS A 887 34.80 -7.38 28.66
CA LYS A 887 34.69 -5.98 29.15
C LYS A 887 34.56 -4.97 28.02
N TYR A 888 35.10 -5.31 26.85
CA TYR A 888 35.01 -4.51 25.65
C TYR A 888 34.56 -5.36 24.47
N MET A 889 33.84 -4.74 23.55
CA MET A 889 33.43 -5.31 22.28
C MET A 889 33.81 -4.35 21.16
N VAL A 890 34.30 -4.86 20.04
CA VAL A 890 34.31 -4.14 18.77
C VAL A 890 33.28 -4.80 17.85
N GLU A 891 32.39 -3.97 17.32
CA GLU A 891 31.44 -4.34 16.27
C GLU A 891 31.53 -3.26 15.17
N GLY A 892 31.68 -3.70 13.92
CA GLY A 892 32.02 -2.80 12.82
C GLY A 892 33.30 -2.00 13.08
N THR A 893 33.17 -0.67 13.12
CA THR A 893 34.25 0.30 13.38
C THR A 893 34.13 0.96 14.76
N THR A 894 33.35 0.43 15.69
CA THR A 894 33.09 1.07 16.99
C THR A 894 33.56 0.18 18.14
N LEU A 895 34.31 0.77 19.08
CA LEU A 895 34.68 0.17 20.36
C LEU A 895 33.63 0.52 21.42
N TYR A 896 33.17 -0.50 22.12
CA TYR A 896 32.24 -0.42 23.23
C TYR A 896 32.87 -0.95 24.51
N LYS A 897 32.43 -0.43 25.65
CA LYS A 897 32.67 -1.00 26.99
C LYS A 897 31.35 -1.50 27.55
N TYR A 898 31.38 -2.66 28.21
CA TYR A 898 30.18 -3.22 28.84
C TYR A 898 29.68 -2.30 29.97
N SER A 899 28.37 -2.08 30.00
CA SER A 899 27.68 -1.19 30.97
C SER A 899 26.47 -1.85 31.65
N GLY A 900 26.20 -3.12 31.36
CA GLY A 900 25.06 -3.83 31.91
C GLY A 900 25.18 -4.13 33.41
N VAL A 901 24.07 -3.98 34.12
CA VAL A 901 23.91 -4.38 35.52
C VAL A 901 22.86 -5.47 35.58
N LEU A 902 23.15 -6.59 36.24
CA LEU A 902 22.24 -7.74 36.30
C LEU A 902 20.94 -7.36 37.04
N PRO A 903 19.75 -7.46 36.40
CA PRO A 903 18.49 -7.16 37.07
C PRO A 903 18.23 -8.08 38.26
N LYS A 904 17.65 -7.55 39.34
CA LYS A 904 17.41 -8.33 40.56
C LYS A 904 16.50 -9.54 40.29
N GLY A 905 17.09 -10.74 40.37
CA GLY A 905 16.39 -12.01 40.10
C GLY A 905 16.57 -12.54 38.68
N SER A 906 17.25 -11.82 37.80
CA SER A 906 17.76 -12.35 36.53
C SER A 906 19.03 -13.18 36.74
N THR A 907 19.21 -14.20 35.91
CA THR A 907 20.49 -14.90 35.73
C THR A 907 21.15 -14.58 34.39
N ALA A 908 20.48 -13.81 33.53
CA ALA A 908 20.99 -13.39 32.22
C ALA A 908 21.54 -11.95 32.30
N PRO A 909 22.82 -11.71 31.99
CA PRO A 909 23.36 -10.36 31.86
C PRO A 909 22.64 -9.62 30.70
N PRO A 910 22.28 -8.34 30.86
CA PRO A 910 21.65 -7.58 29.78
C PRO A 910 22.68 -7.21 28.70
N TRP A 911 22.27 -7.22 27.44
CA TRP A 911 23.07 -6.69 26.33
C TRP A 911 23.12 -5.16 26.41
N SER A 912 24.07 -4.63 27.18
CA SER A 912 24.21 -3.19 27.42
C SER A 912 25.67 -2.76 27.28
N TRP A 913 25.88 -1.85 26.33
CA TRP A 913 27.19 -1.44 25.86
C TRP A 913 27.23 0.08 25.70
N SER A 914 28.29 0.72 26.22
CA SER A 914 28.54 2.15 26.10
C SER A 914 29.67 2.40 25.08
N VAL A 915 29.44 3.30 24.12
CA VAL A 915 30.45 3.69 23.12
C VAL A 915 31.68 4.30 23.79
N VAL A 916 32.87 3.86 23.39
CA VAL A 916 34.17 4.37 23.84
C VAL A 916 34.85 5.23 22.77
N GLY A 917 34.71 4.85 21.50
CA GLY A 917 35.29 5.56 20.35
C GLY A 917 35.47 4.63 19.14
N ASP A 918 36.17 5.11 18.11
CA ASP A 918 36.29 4.41 16.83
C ASP A 918 37.47 3.41 16.78
N VAL A 919 37.36 2.43 15.89
CA VAL A 919 38.34 1.40 15.55
C VAL A 919 38.48 1.35 14.03
N SER A 920 39.71 1.34 13.51
CA SER A 920 39.89 1.09 12.07
C SER A 920 39.89 -0.42 11.79
N LEU A 921 39.07 -0.82 10.81
CA LEU A 921 38.99 -2.17 10.28
C LEU A 921 39.43 -2.14 8.81
N ASP A 922 40.48 -2.90 8.50
CA ASP A 922 40.96 -3.16 7.14
C ASP A 922 40.68 -4.63 6.79
N ILE A 923 40.15 -4.89 5.60
CA ILE A 923 39.78 -6.25 5.13
C ILE A 923 40.48 -6.49 3.80
N SER A 924 41.35 -7.50 3.76
CA SER A 924 42.11 -7.86 2.56
C SER A 924 41.95 -9.35 2.26
N GLY A 925 41.12 -9.66 1.25
CA GLY A 925 40.68 -11.03 1.00
C GLY A 925 39.91 -11.56 2.21
N TYR A 926 40.47 -12.58 2.87
CA TYR A 926 39.90 -13.16 4.10
C TYR A 926 40.42 -12.55 5.39
N THR A 927 41.50 -11.77 5.36
CA THR A 927 42.14 -11.26 6.56
C THR A 927 41.49 -9.96 7.03
N TYR A 928 40.84 -10.01 8.18
CA TYR A 928 40.31 -8.87 8.92
C TYR A 928 41.41 -8.33 9.83
N THR A 929 41.55 -7.01 9.90
CA THR A 929 42.56 -6.31 10.69
C THR A 929 41.97 -5.14 11.45
N TRP A 930 41.78 -5.30 12.76
CA TRP A 930 41.32 -4.25 13.67
C TRP A 930 42.51 -3.52 14.31
N ASN A 931 42.45 -2.19 14.41
CA ASN A 931 43.42 -1.38 15.16
C ASN A 931 42.68 -0.62 16.27
N LEU A 932 42.76 -1.13 17.50
CA LEU A 932 42.01 -0.64 18.65
C LEU A 932 42.75 0.54 19.31
N PRO A 933 42.03 1.57 19.80
CA PRO A 933 42.57 2.67 20.60
C PRO A 933 42.83 2.30 22.07
N ILE A 934 42.85 1.00 22.38
CA ILE A 934 43.14 0.45 23.72
C ILE A 934 44.25 -0.60 23.63
N GLY A 935 44.98 -0.77 24.73
CA GLY A 935 46.09 -1.72 24.84
C GLY A 935 46.45 -1.98 26.30
N THR A 936 47.70 -2.37 26.56
CA THR A 936 48.11 -2.97 27.84
C THR A 936 47.99 -2.04 29.06
N GLN A 937 47.87 -0.72 28.88
CA GLN A 937 47.56 0.22 29.97
C GLN A 937 46.09 0.20 30.42
N THR A 938 45.20 -0.41 29.62
CA THR A 938 43.74 -0.39 29.80
C THR A 938 43.21 -1.77 30.19
N ILE A 939 43.61 -2.80 29.45
CA ILE A 939 43.23 -4.20 29.66
C ILE A 939 44.24 -5.10 28.94
N ASP A 940 44.31 -6.38 29.30
CA ASP A 940 45.13 -7.36 28.58
C ASP A 940 44.51 -7.70 27.22
N THR A 941 44.84 -6.92 26.19
CA THR A 941 44.38 -7.15 24.81
C THR A 941 45.09 -8.30 24.09
N SER A 942 45.91 -9.10 24.79
CA SER A 942 46.30 -10.44 24.31
C SER A 942 45.16 -11.45 24.44
N LYS A 943 44.18 -11.18 25.32
CA LYS A 943 43.00 -11.99 25.59
C LYS A 943 41.80 -11.48 24.80
N PHE A 944 41.37 -12.24 23.80
CA PHE A 944 40.24 -11.86 22.98
C PHE A 944 39.44 -13.07 22.49
N VAL A 945 38.25 -12.80 21.95
CA VAL A 945 37.43 -13.76 21.19
C VAL A 945 37.04 -13.11 19.88
N VAL A 946 37.32 -13.77 18.76
CA VAL A 946 36.70 -13.43 17.47
C VAL A 946 35.44 -14.28 17.35
N GLN A 947 34.29 -13.65 17.56
CA GLN A 947 32.98 -14.26 17.36
C GLN A 947 32.52 -13.98 15.92
N ALA A 948 32.08 -15.02 15.23
CA ALA A 948 31.43 -14.91 13.92
C ALA A 948 30.06 -15.59 13.95
N GLN A 949 29.01 -14.87 13.52
CA GLN A 949 27.60 -15.27 13.66
C GLN A 949 26.77 -14.90 12.43
N GLY A 950 25.74 -15.69 12.11
CA GLY A 950 24.83 -15.48 10.98
C GLY A 950 25.37 -16.07 9.69
N TYR A 951 24.48 -16.60 8.83
CA TYR A 951 24.77 -17.30 7.56
C TYR A 951 25.58 -18.60 7.66
N ASN A 952 26.41 -18.76 8.68
CA ASN A 952 27.12 -19.98 9.04
C ASN A 952 27.03 -20.20 10.56
N PRO A 953 27.14 -21.46 11.05
CA PRO A 953 27.04 -21.77 12.47
C PRO A 953 27.96 -20.92 13.34
N LEU A 954 27.42 -20.39 14.44
CA LEU A 954 28.13 -19.54 15.41
C LEU A 954 29.48 -20.17 15.81
N ILE A 955 30.54 -19.39 15.69
CA ILE A 955 31.88 -19.77 16.14
C ILE A 955 32.48 -18.68 17.03
N ASN A 956 33.04 -19.10 18.16
CA ASN A 956 33.83 -18.25 19.05
C ASN A 956 35.29 -18.74 18.97
N ALA A 957 36.15 -18.01 18.26
CA ALA A 957 37.58 -18.29 18.17
C ALA A 957 38.32 -17.57 19.31
N TYR A 958 38.71 -18.33 20.33
CA TYR A 958 39.33 -17.82 21.55
C TYR A 958 40.84 -17.68 21.43
N GLN A 959 41.36 -16.57 21.96
CA GLN A 959 42.77 -16.38 22.25
C GLN A 959 42.98 -16.03 23.73
N PRO A 960 43.81 -16.80 24.47
CA PRO A 960 44.20 -18.19 24.16
C PRO A 960 42.99 -19.14 24.05
N SER A 961 43.15 -20.27 23.35
CA SER A 961 42.07 -21.24 23.12
C SER A 961 41.88 -22.18 24.32
N PRO A 962 40.65 -22.39 24.83
CA PRO A 962 40.37 -23.37 25.89
C PRO A 962 40.84 -24.80 25.59
N ASP A 963 40.89 -25.19 24.31
CA ASP A 963 41.34 -26.52 23.87
C ASP A 963 42.87 -26.69 23.94
N ASP A 964 43.63 -25.60 24.08
CA ASP A 964 45.09 -25.64 24.24
C ASP A 964 45.49 -26.11 25.66
N TYR A 965 44.53 -26.22 26.58
CA TYR A 965 44.74 -26.55 28.00
C TYR A 965 44.38 -28.00 28.33
N ASP A 966 45.28 -28.71 29.00
CA ASP A 966 45.02 -30.04 29.56
C ASP A 966 45.17 -30.01 31.08
N CYS A 967 44.08 -30.20 31.83
CA CYS A 967 44.12 -30.22 33.30
C CYS A 967 44.58 -31.55 33.91
N LYS A 968 45.17 -32.45 33.10
CA LYS A 968 45.91 -33.61 33.59
C LYS A 968 47.21 -33.16 34.27
N GLY A 969 47.74 -34.04 35.12
CA GLY A 969 48.97 -33.84 35.87
C GLY A 969 49.19 -35.03 36.80
N SER A 970 50.14 -34.90 37.72
CA SER A 970 50.35 -35.91 38.75
C SER A 970 49.12 -36.05 39.65
N SER A 971 48.80 -37.28 40.07
CA SER A 971 47.81 -37.50 41.13
C SER A 971 48.18 -36.80 42.44
N MET A 972 49.47 -36.54 42.67
CA MET A 972 49.99 -35.83 43.84
C MET A 972 49.68 -34.33 43.86
N CYS A 973 49.14 -33.77 42.78
CA CYS A 973 48.63 -32.39 42.75
C CYS A 973 47.45 -32.15 43.71
N SER A 974 46.90 -33.20 44.33
CA SER A 974 45.95 -33.10 45.44
C SER A 974 46.58 -32.89 46.83
N THR A 975 47.91 -32.77 46.93
CA THR A 975 48.62 -32.54 48.19
C THR A 975 48.12 -31.24 48.87
N PRO A 976 47.98 -31.20 50.21
CA PRO A 976 47.69 -29.96 50.93
C PRO A 976 48.71 -28.85 50.59
N ASP A 977 48.25 -27.60 50.58
CA ASP A 977 49.06 -26.41 50.26
C ASP A 977 49.69 -26.34 48.86
N PHE A 978 49.50 -27.35 48.01
CA PHE A 978 50.03 -27.42 46.64
C PHE A 978 49.79 -26.14 45.82
N LEU A 979 48.58 -25.57 45.88
CA LEU A 979 48.25 -24.32 45.18
C LEU A 979 49.04 -23.13 45.69
N LYS A 980 49.23 -23.00 47.02
CA LYS A 980 50.05 -21.94 47.59
C LYS A 980 51.49 -22.06 47.08
N TRP A 981 52.02 -23.28 47.00
CA TRP A 981 53.33 -23.51 46.41
C TRP A 981 53.39 -23.10 44.93
N CYS A 982 52.35 -23.38 44.13
CA CYS A 982 52.29 -22.91 42.75
C CYS A 982 52.27 -21.37 42.64
N ASP A 983 51.45 -20.72 43.46
CA ASP A 983 51.35 -19.26 43.51
C ASP A 983 52.66 -18.62 43.99
N HIS A 984 53.38 -19.24 44.93
CA HIS A 984 54.73 -18.82 45.32
C HIS A 984 55.74 -19.04 44.19
N ALA A 985 55.75 -20.21 43.54
CA ALA A 985 56.65 -20.52 42.45
C ALA A 985 56.54 -19.50 41.31
N VAL A 986 55.32 -19.17 40.89
CA VAL A 986 55.10 -18.21 39.80
C VAL A 986 55.44 -16.77 40.22
N ASN A 987 55.12 -16.35 41.45
CA ASN A 987 55.37 -14.98 41.91
C ASN A 987 56.85 -14.69 42.21
N TYR A 988 57.68 -15.72 42.36
CA TYR A 988 59.15 -15.60 42.50
C TYR A 988 59.91 -15.65 41.15
N LEU A 989 59.22 -15.66 40.01
CA LEU A 989 59.85 -15.51 38.68
C LEU A 989 60.48 -14.13 38.49
N GLN A 990 61.51 -14.04 37.63
CA GLN A 990 62.03 -12.74 37.18
C GLN A 990 61.05 -12.13 36.17
N ARG A 991 60.13 -11.29 36.66
CA ARG A 991 59.08 -10.61 35.89
C ARG A 991 59.63 -9.50 34.99
N ASP A 992 60.29 -9.89 33.90
CA ASP A 992 60.62 -9.02 32.77
C ASP A 992 60.28 -9.70 31.43
N ASP A 993 60.41 -8.93 30.34
CA ASP A 993 60.11 -9.36 28.96
C ASP A 993 61.33 -10.01 28.27
N TYR A 994 62.46 -10.19 28.97
CA TYR A 994 63.62 -10.89 28.40
C TYR A 994 63.35 -12.39 28.41
N LYS A 995 63.61 -13.07 27.29
CA LYS A 995 63.39 -14.51 27.14
C LYS A 995 64.41 -15.37 27.92
N ARG A 996 64.28 -15.38 29.26
CA ARG A 996 65.18 -16.04 30.22
C ARG A 996 64.89 -17.53 30.40
N TYR A 997 63.64 -17.94 30.21
CA TYR A 997 63.19 -19.31 30.44
C TYR A 997 63.19 -20.03 29.10
N ALA A 998 64.25 -20.80 28.84
CA ALA A 998 64.45 -21.49 27.57
C ALA A 998 64.86 -22.95 27.78
N THR A 999 64.47 -23.83 26.88
CA THR A 999 64.75 -25.27 26.94
C THR A 999 65.39 -25.76 25.63
N ASP A 1000 66.37 -26.64 25.78
CA ASP A 1000 67.07 -27.36 24.72
C ASP A 1000 66.35 -28.66 24.29
N GLY A 1001 65.15 -28.92 24.83
CA GLY A 1001 64.38 -30.15 24.62
C GLY A 1001 64.66 -31.26 25.64
N LEU A 1002 65.62 -31.08 26.56
CA LEU A 1002 65.91 -32.03 27.66
C LEU A 1002 65.80 -31.39 29.04
N SER A 1003 66.14 -30.11 29.17
CA SER A 1003 66.07 -29.36 30.43
C SER A 1003 64.73 -28.63 30.58
N LEU A 1004 64.07 -28.79 31.73
CA LEU A 1004 62.88 -28.00 32.09
C LEU A 1004 63.34 -26.68 32.70
N THR A 1005 62.77 -25.54 32.27
CA THR A 1005 63.11 -24.23 32.85
C THR A 1005 61.87 -23.50 33.35
N GLY A 1006 61.99 -22.82 34.49
CA GLY A 1006 60.86 -22.21 35.19
C GLY A 1006 61.21 -21.92 36.64
N ASN A 1007 60.26 -22.12 37.54
CA ASN A 1007 60.50 -22.09 38.98
C ASN A 1007 59.64 -23.12 39.71
N CYS A 1008 60.03 -23.46 40.94
CA CYS A 1008 59.25 -24.27 41.86
C CYS A 1008 59.19 -23.63 43.26
N TRP A 1009 58.27 -24.11 44.09
CA TRP A 1009 58.26 -23.86 45.53
C TRP A 1009 57.79 -25.11 46.27
N GLY A 1010 58.23 -25.35 47.50
CA GLY A 1010 57.84 -26.53 48.25
C GLY A 1010 58.32 -26.60 49.70
N ASP A 1011 58.27 -27.80 50.27
CA ASP A 1011 58.70 -28.14 51.64
C ASP A 1011 59.99 -28.99 51.67
N ASN A 1012 60.84 -28.86 50.63
CA ASN A 1012 62.02 -29.68 50.33
C ASN A 1012 61.76 -31.17 50.00
N VAL A 1013 60.53 -31.69 50.15
CA VAL A 1013 60.16 -33.06 49.75
C VAL A 1013 59.09 -33.05 48.66
N ARG A 1014 58.19 -32.07 48.73
CA ARG A 1014 57.00 -31.92 47.89
C ARG A 1014 56.94 -30.47 47.43
N GLY A 1015 56.65 -30.24 46.16
CA GLY A 1015 56.51 -28.89 45.63
C GLY A 1015 55.59 -28.81 44.43
N CYS A 1016 55.26 -27.58 44.06
CA CYS A 1016 54.70 -27.26 42.76
C CYS A 1016 55.76 -26.59 41.90
N ALA A 1017 55.85 -26.99 40.64
CA ALA A 1017 56.68 -26.32 39.65
C ALA A 1017 55.83 -25.78 38.50
N VAL A 1018 56.23 -24.62 37.99
CA VAL A 1018 55.67 -23.93 36.82
C VAL A 1018 56.81 -23.75 35.83
N PHE A 1019 56.77 -24.47 34.71
CA PHE A 1019 57.92 -24.61 33.81
C PHE A 1019 57.54 -24.79 32.34
N ILE A 1020 58.44 -24.42 31.44
CA ILE A 1020 58.35 -24.62 29.99
C ILE A 1020 59.05 -25.92 29.56
N GLN A 1021 58.47 -26.58 28.56
CA GLN A 1021 58.92 -27.80 27.90
C GLN A 1021 58.79 -27.63 26.37
N GLY A 1022 59.50 -28.46 25.60
CA GLY A 1022 59.48 -28.45 24.13
C GLY A 1022 60.88 -28.24 23.54
N ALA A 1023 61.04 -28.44 22.23
CA ALA A 1023 62.33 -28.26 21.57
C ALA A 1023 62.53 -26.79 21.14
N ASN A 1024 63.65 -26.17 21.51
CA ASN A 1024 64.00 -24.77 21.20
C ASN A 1024 63.02 -23.71 21.75
N CYS A 1025 62.29 -24.05 22.81
CA CYS A 1025 61.29 -23.19 23.40
C CYS A 1025 61.92 -22.11 24.28
N SER A 1026 61.43 -20.86 24.20
CA SER A 1026 62.04 -19.72 24.89
C SER A 1026 61.03 -18.58 25.10
N ILE A 1027 60.78 -18.25 26.37
CA ILE A 1027 59.78 -17.26 26.82
C ILE A 1027 60.32 -16.37 27.94
N SER A 1028 59.64 -15.24 28.16
CA SER A 1028 59.95 -14.32 29.26
C SER A 1028 59.33 -14.74 30.59
N GLY A 1029 59.75 -14.10 31.69
CA GLY A 1029 59.14 -14.36 33.00
C GLY A 1029 57.73 -13.77 33.12
N ASN A 1030 57.43 -12.73 32.33
CA ASN A 1030 56.06 -12.23 32.17
C ASN A 1030 55.18 -13.22 31.41
N ASP A 1031 55.67 -13.81 30.32
CA ASP A 1031 54.94 -14.86 29.57
C ASP A 1031 54.64 -16.06 30.46
N LEU A 1032 55.64 -16.60 31.17
CA LEU A 1032 55.47 -17.79 32.01
C LEU A 1032 54.48 -17.56 33.17
N TRP A 1033 54.44 -16.34 33.72
CA TRP A 1033 53.45 -15.96 34.73
C TRP A 1033 52.05 -15.81 34.14
N ASN A 1034 51.92 -15.21 32.95
CA ASN A 1034 50.63 -15.10 32.26
C ASN A 1034 50.08 -16.48 31.89
N ASP A 1035 50.92 -17.37 31.36
CA ASP A 1035 50.55 -18.73 31.00
C ASP A 1035 50.11 -19.56 32.22
N TYR A 1036 50.77 -19.38 33.38
CA TYR A 1036 50.27 -19.93 34.64
C TYR A 1036 48.84 -19.48 34.94
N GLN A 1037 48.59 -18.16 34.96
CA GLN A 1037 47.23 -17.65 35.21
C GLN A 1037 46.23 -18.19 34.18
N ASN A 1038 46.64 -18.34 32.93
CA ASN A 1038 45.76 -18.85 31.88
C ASN A 1038 45.45 -20.35 32.06
N ILE A 1039 46.41 -21.20 32.47
CA ILE A 1039 46.12 -22.62 32.82
C ILE A 1039 45.10 -22.69 33.97
N ARG A 1040 45.28 -21.86 35.00
CA ARG A 1040 44.38 -21.80 36.17
C ARG A 1040 42.97 -21.37 35.78
N ASN A 1041 42.86 -20.30 35.00
CA ASN A 1041 41.63 -19.56 34.78
C ASN A 1041 40.93 -19.97 33.46
N VAL A 1042 41.65 -19.96 32.33
CA VAL A 1042 41.13 -20.32 30.99
C VAL A 1042 40.94 -21.82 30.84
N GLY A 1043 41.98 -22.59 31.18
CA GLY A 1043 41.88 -24.05 31.19
C GLY A 1043 40.96 -24.59 32.28
N GLY A 1044 40.58 -23.77 33.27
CA GLY A 1044 39.80 -24.20 34.44
C GLY A 1044 40.57 -25.15 35.37
N CYS A 1045 41.90 -25.25 35.22
CA CYS A 1045 42.69 -26.30 35.87
C CYS A 1045 42.90 -26.04 37.36
N LYS A 1046 41.99 -26.58 38.18
CA LYS A 1046 41.91 -26.35 39.64
C LYS A 1046 43.13 -26.77 40.46
N LYS A 1047 44.04 -27.61 39.91
CA LYS A 1047 45.27 -28.08 40.57
C LYS A 1047 46.47 -28.00 39.64
N CYS A 1048 46.70 -29.07 38.89
CA CYS A 1048 47.69 -29.15 37.84
C CYS A 1048 47.04 -28.99 36.48
N GLY A 1049 47.86 -28.68 35.49
CA GLY A 1049 47.48 -28.61 34.10
C GLY A 1049 48.62 -28.08 33.26
N SER A 1050 48.45 -28.13 31.94
CA SER A 1050 49.42 -27.65 30.97
C SER A 1050 48.75 -26.86 29.86
N PHE A 1051 49.53 -26.01 29.18
CA PHE A 1051 49.12 -25.16 28.06
C PHE A 1051 50.03 -25.38 26.86
N HIS A 1052 49.46 -25.87 25.76
CA HIS A 1052 50.12 -26.02 24.47
C HIS A 1052 50.11 -24.67 23.74
N ARG A 1053 51.23 -23.96 23.79
CA ARG A 1053 51.43 -22.71 23.06
C ARG A 1053 51.57 -22.97 21.56
N GLY A 1054 51.06 -22.05 20.74
CA GLY A 1054 51.15 -22.12 19.27
C GLY A 1054 52.58 -22.06 18.69
N ASP A 1055 53.60 -21.77 19.50
CA ASP A 1055 55.03 -21.88 19.14
C ASP A 1055 55.59 -23.32 19.32
N GLY A 1056 54.73 -24.28 19.66
CA GLY A 1056 55.09 -25.68 19.89
C GLY A 1056 55.57 -25.98 21.32
N CYS A 1057 55.51 -24.98 22.20
CA CYS A 1057 55.97 -25.08 23.58
C CYS A 1057 54.85 -25.51 24.52
N LEU A 1058 55.22 -26.22 25.59
CA LEU A 1058 54.28 -26.67 26.61
C LEU A 1058 54.62 -26.02 27.94
N ILE A 1059 53.69 -25.26 28.51
CA ILE A 1059 53.82 -24.76 29.88
C ILE A 1059 53.10 -25.74 30.80
N THR A 1060 53.72 -26.13 31.91
CA THR A 1060 53.18 -27.16 32.80
C THR A 1060 53.23 -26.71 34.25
N ILE A 1061 52.08 -26.80 34.92
CA ILE A 1061 51.92 -26.74 36.38
C ILE A 1061 51.83 -28.19 36.86
N ASN A 1062 52.86 -28.68 37.54
CA ASN A 1062 52.86 -30.06 38.04
C ASN A 1062 53.51 -30.21 39.41
N TYR A 1063 53.17 -31.31 40.09
CA TYR A 1063 53.88 -31.78 41.26
C TYR A 1063 55.32 -32.16 40.90
N VAL A 1064 56.26 -31.72 41.74
CA VAL A 1064 57.65 -32.17 41.73
C VAL A 1064 58.03 -32.69 43.12
N SER A 1065 58.86 -33.74 43.17
CA SER A 1065 59.66 -34.02 44.36
C SER A 1065 60.89 -33.12 44.36
N ASP A 1066 61.41 -32.83 45.55
CA ASP A 1066 62.72 -32.19 45.73
C ASP A 1066 62.83 -30.79 45.07
N CYS A 1067 61.98 -29.86 45.52
CA CYS A 1067 62.11 -28.44 45.18
C CYS A 1067 62.95 -27.69 46.22
N ASP A 1068 64.09 -27.14 45.79
CA ASP A 1068 65.04 -26.44 46.67
C ASP A 1068 64.61 -25.02 47.07
N ASN A 1069 63.62 -24.42 46.40
CA ASN A 1069 63.07 -23.11 46.77
C ASN A 1069 61.96 -23.27 47.82
N HIS A 1070 62.19 -22.72 49.01
CA HIS A 1070 61.34 -22.86 50.20
C HIS A 1070 61.30 -21.57 51.03
N GLY A 1071 60.32 -21.47 51.93
CA GLY A 1071 60.14 -20.36 52.88
C GLY A 1071 59.77 -20.84 54.27
#